data_AF-A0A5N8VVQ3-F1
#
_entry.id   AF-A0A5N8VVQ3-F1
#
_cell.length_a   1.000
_cell.length_b   1.000
_cell.length_c   1.000
_cell.angle_alpha   90.00
_cell.angle_beta   90.00
_cell.angle_gamma   90.00
#
_symmetry.space_group_name_H-M   'P 1'
#
loop_
_entity.id
_entity.type
_entity.pdbx_description
1 polymer ?
#
loop_
_entity_poly.entity_id
_entity_poly.type
_entity_poly.pdbx_seq_one_letter_code
_entity_poly.pdbx_strand_id
1 'polypeptide(L)'
;LPDPARDTAATARSLTVTLPTEVVRPLLTSAPAALNTGPDELMLAALALAAHRRQQRADGTAPVSLLVDLEGHGRDADPTGALDVSRTVGWFTTQYPARFDLRGLDLTAAWHGGPALADLARRVRDGLAALPERAGYGLLRHLDPAAGAELAALPQPPVLFNYLGRFPAADGGPWTPAPESGALRADTPPDMPAEHCLQIDVLVREEPGSAELTAVWTWPQALLSEPEAAALAEDWGRALRLLADCSAPAPRLNPADSAPAPRLTPGDSALASRLTPADSALASRLTPADCPLVPLDRIRLDRLMDAHPGLTEVLPLSPLQEGLFFHASYDEQTIDAYTGQLVLDLRGPLDLPALRQSLHALLRRHDALRAGFTDHGLTEPVQIVLAEVDAPLDVADLSGLGADEQRTALEELLTEDRLRRFDLARPPLVRFTLVRLGEREHRLVMTNHHILWDGWSAAVLLKELLADYASRAGHTPWTPEPAASFRSYLEWHARQDRAAAAAAWQGALDGLEEPTLLGGTGLNRVGVLPERTVVELDAGLTARLTARARAAGVTLSSVVQGCWAILLGRFTGRDDVVFGGTVSGRTPDLPGIENMVGLLINTLPVRFRIREDEPLIEALARFQDAQTPLLDHQHLGLAEIQRDSGLGTLFDTAVAFENYPVDEETLSGSAAGLRLAGVLGTDATHYTVNLVVLPGERLCLHLDHRPDMLDPSTARGMAEALRRLLTAAAEQPALAVAEVELLSDEERHRVLREWNDTAHPVPEGTLVDLFERQAARAPHRTATVFEEETLTYRELDARADRLAERLRARGAGPEGIVAVALHRSTEMVVALLAVLKSGAAYLPVDPGLPADRVGYILADAAPALLITTSATAAVLPDEPAVPRLLVDEGDEGDAVDAVAAPPRPVGSSPAYVIYTSGSTGRPKGVVVAHDAIVNRLAWMQAAYRLDDTDRVLQKTPFGFDVSVWEFFWPLLEGATLVVARPDGHKDPVYLARTIQEQRITTVHFVPSMLAAFLEEPSAAGCRSLRRVVCSGEALSEQVANRFHELLGVPLHNLYGPTEAAVDVTSWECRPGPGPVPIGRPIWNTRLYVLDAALRPVPVGVTGELYLAGAGLARGYLGRPALTAERFPADPFGPPGARMYRTGDLARWRPDGAVEYLGRTDDQVKIHGFRIELGEIDTVLAQVPGIARSAVIVREDSPGERRLVGYAVPEPGVPCDPDAVRADLARTLPDYMVPAVVVVDDLPLTPNG
;
A
#
# COMPACT_ATOMS: atom_id res chain seq x y z
N LEU A 1 -9.92 29.26 -48.62
CA LEU A 1 -9.26 29.41 -47.31
C LEU A 1 -9.67 30.77 -46.75
N PRO A 2 -9.83 30.90 -45.44
CA PRO A 2 -10.17 32.16 -44.80
C PRO A 2 -9.14 33.26 -45.04
N ASP A 3 -9.61 34.49 -45.22
CA ASP A 3 -8.78 35.69 -45.23
C ASP A 3 -8.64 36.23 -43.81
N PRO A 4 -7.45 36.21 -43.18
CA PRO A 4 -7.29 36.57 -41.77
C PRO A 4 -7.65 38.03 -41.45
N ALA A 5 -7.75 38.92 -42.45
CA ALA A 5 -8.18 40.30 -42.25
C ALA A 5 -9.71 40.49 -42.32
N ARG A 6 -10.44 39.53 -42.89
CA ARG A 6 -11.89 39.60 -43.11
C ARG A 6 -12.67 38.53 -42.36
N ASP A 7 -12.16 37.31 -42.35
CA ASP A 7 -12.79 36.10 -41.87
C ASP A 7 -12.29 35.81 -40.45
N THR A 8 -12.83 36.53 -39.47
CA THR A 8 -12.51 36.40 -38.04
C THR A 8 -13.66 35.79 -37.26
N ALA A 9 -13.42 35.44 -35.98
CA ALA A 9 -14.44 34.94 -35.06
C ALA A 9 -15.70 35.86 -34.99
N ALA A 10 -15.54 37.19 -35.10
CA ALA A 10 -16.67 38.13 -35.15
C ALA A 10 -17.59 37.94 -36.36
N THR A 11 -17.03 37.47 -37.49
CA THR A 11 -17.76 37.24 -38.74
C THR A 11 -18.22 35.79 -38.91
N ALA A 12 -17.88 34.92 -37.96
CA ALA A 12 -18.30 33.54 -37.95
C ALA A 12 -19.79 33.40 -37.55
N ARG A 13 -20.42 32.36 -38.09
CA ARG A 13 -21.75 31.88 -37.70
C ARG A 13 -21.62 30.46 -37.21
N SER A 14 -22.57 30.04 -36.39
CA SER A 14 -22.59 28.70 -35.82
C SER A 14 -23.97 28.08 -35.95
N LEU A 15 -24.00 26.76 -36.11
CA LEU A 15 -25.20 25.92 -36.15
C LEU A 15 -24.97 24.71 -35.24
N THR A 16 -25.92 24.44 -34.36
CA THR A 16 -25.88 23.25 -33.49
C THR A 16 -26.80 22.17 -34.06
N VAL A 17 -26.26 20.96 -34.21
CA VAL A 17 -26.98 19.75 -34.61
C VAL A 17 -27.02 18.80 -33.43
N THR A 18 -28.20 18.36 -33.03
CA THR A 18 -28.37 17.31 -32.02
C THR A 18 -28.98 16.05 -32.63
N LEU A 19 -28.47 14.89 -32.22
CA LEU A 19 -29.04 13.59 -32.58
C LEU A 19 -29.51 12.85 -31.33
N PRO A 20 -30.72 12.27 -31.37
CA PRO A 20 -31.32 11.62 -30.23
C PRO A 20 -30.72 10.22 -30.00
N THR A 21 -30.98 9.66 -28.81
CA THR A 21 -30.45 8.38 -28.37
C THR A 21 -30.72 7.23 -29.32
N GLU A 22 -31.87 7.18 -30.00
CA GLU A 22 -32.17 6.10 -30.94
C GLU A 22 -31.19 6.04 -32.12
N VAL A 23 -30.56 7.16 -32.49
CA VAL A 23 -29.54 7.22 -33.55
C VAL A 23 -28.14 7.07 -32.97
N VAL A 24 -27.88 7.70 -31.82
CA VAL A 24 -26.56 7.77 -31.20
C VAL A 24 -26.14 6.43 -30.62
N ARG A 25 -27.03 5.71 -29.93
CA ARG A 25 -26.69 4.41 -29.34
C ARG A 25 -26.19 3.40 -30.39
N PRO A 26 -26.88 3.19 -31.53
CA PRO A 26 -26.35 2.33 -32.60
C PRO A 26 -25.01 2.82 -33.17
N LEU A 27 -24.84 4.14 -33.37
CA LEU A 27 -23.58 4.73 -33.85
C LEU A 27 -22.39 4.52 -32.91
N LEU A 28 -22.64 4.35 -31.62
CA LEU A 28 -21.61 4.08 -30.61
C LEU A 28 -21.40 2.58 -30.33
N THR A 29 -22.32 1.73 -30.79
CA THR A 29 -22.33 0.30 -30.43
C THR A 29 -22.46 -0.62 -31.65
N SER A 30 -23.67 -0.83 -32.15
CA SER A 30 -23.96 -1.86 -33.15
C SER A 30 -23.41 -1.55 -34.55
N ALA A 31 -23.40 -0.28 -34.97
CA ALA A 31 -22.90 0.11 -36.29
C ALA A 31 -21.37 0.02 -36.40
N PRO A 32 -20.58 0.53 -35.42
CA PRO A 32 -19.15 0.24 -35.30
C PRO A 32 -18.82 -1.25 -35.39
N ALA A 33 -19.54 -2.07 -34.64
CA ALA A 33 -19.35 -3.53 -34.61
C ALA A 33 -19.70 -4.19 -35.96
N ALA A 34 -20.79 -3.77 -36.61
CA ALA A 34 -21.23 -4.34 -37.88
C ALA A 34 -20.31 -3.97 -39.06
N LEU A 35 -19.70 -2.78 -39.03
CA LEU A 35 -18.86 -2.25 -40.11
C LEU A 35 -17.35 -2.40 -39.83
N ASN A 36 -17.00 -2.86 -38.63
CA ASN A 36 -15.63 -2.92 -38.10
C ASN A 36 -14.95 -1.55 -38.14
N THR A 37 -15.61 -0.52 -37.61
CA THR A 37 -15.15 0.89 -37.62
C THR A 37 -15.28 1.50 -36.21
N GLY A 38 -14.63 2.63 -35.95
CA GLY A 38 -14.85 3.48 -34.79
C GLY A 38 -16.02 4.47 -34.97
N PRO A 39 -16.55 5.07 -33.89
CA PRO A 39 -17.61 6.08 -34.00
C PRO A 39 -17.18 7.36 -34.75
N ASP A 40 -15.96 7.82 -34.55
CA ASP A 40 -15.35 8.95 -35.24
C ASP A 40 -15.20 8.69 -36.76
N GLU A 41 -14.80 7.46 -37.13
CA GLU A 41 -14.73 7.02 -38.53
C GLU A 41 -16.10 7.07 -39.23
N LEU A 42 -17.17 6.68 -38.53
CA LEU A 42 -18.53 6.77 -39.05
C LEU A 42 -18.98 8.22 -39.24
N MET A 43 -18.61 9.12 -38.32
CA MET A 43 -18.90 10.55 -38.44
C MET A 43 -18.15 11.18 -39.61
N LEU A 44 -16.91 10.79 -39.86
CA LEU A 44 -16.11 11.22 -41.00
C LEU A 44 -16.62 10.63 -42.33
N ALA A 45 -17.11 9.39 -42.34
CA ALA A 45 -17.78 8.80 -43.50
C ALA A 45 -19.07 9.54 -43.85
N ALA A 46 -19.87 9.90 -42.85
CA ALA A 46 -21.04 10.76 -43.06
C ALA A 46 -20.65 12.13 -43.62
N LEU A 47 -19.54 12.72 -43.16
CA LEU A 47 -19.04 14.01 -43.64
C LEU A 47 -18.57 13.93 -45.10
N ALA A 48 -17.86 12.87 -45.47
CA ALA A 48 -17.47 12.61 -46.85
C ALA A 48 -18.68 12.51 -47.79
N LEU A 49 -19.75 11.85 -47.34
CA LEU A 49 -20.98 11.71 -48.11
C LEU A 49 -21.73 13.05 -48.27
N ALA A 50 -21.81 13.83 -47.19
CA ALA A 50 -22.44 15.16 -47.19
C ALA A 50 -21.66 16.15 -48.09
N ALA A 51 -20.33 16.17 -47.98
CA ALA A 51 -19.46 17.00 -48.81
C ALA A 51 -19.57 16.66 -50.30
N HIS A 52 -19.65 15.37 -50.64
CA HIS A 52 -19.90 14.92 -52.01
C HIS A 52 -21.21 15.48 -52.58
N ARG A 53 -22.31 15.40 -51.82
CA ARG A 53 -23.62 15.88 -52.26
C ARG A 53 -23.66 17.40 -52.44
N ARG A 54 -22.96 18.15 -51.60
CA ARG A 54 -22.82 19.60 -51.73
C ARG A 54 -22.11 19.99 -53.03
N GLN A 55 -20.95 19.41 -53.31
CA GLN A 55 -20.18 19.75 -54.52
C GLN A 55 -20.92 19.37 -55.81
N GLN A 56 -21.63 18.23 -55.79
CA GLN A 56 -22.53 17.83 -56.88
C GLN A 56 -23.61 18.90 -57.16
N ARG A 57 -24.19 19.52 -56.11
CA ARG A 57 -25.21 20.59 -56.25
C ARG A 57 -24.62 21.92 -56.69
N ALA A 58 -23.40 22.26 -56.25
CA ALA A 58 -22.78 23.55 -56.51
C ALA A 58 -22.23 23.64 -57.95
N ASP A 59 -21.41 22.67 -58.36
CA ASP A 59 -20.61 22.77 -59.59
C ASP A 59 -20.79 21.57 -60.55
N GLY A 60 -21.71 20.64 -60.24
CA GLY A 60 -21.95 19.43 -61.05
C GLY A 60 -20.78 18.44 -61.07
N THR A 61 -19.82 18.60 -60.15
CA THR A 61 -18.62 17.76 -60.02
C THR A 61 -18.60 17.03 -58.68
N ALA A 62 -17.98 15.85 -58.65
CA ALA A 62 -17.82 15.04 -57.45
C ALA A 62 -16.39 15.12 -56.90
N PRO A 63 -16.19 15.29 -55.58
CA PRO A 63 -14.84 15.22 -54.99
C PRO A 63 -14.27 13.82 -55.19
N VAL A 64 -13.06 13.76 -55.74
CA VAL A 64 -12.28 12.51 -55.79
C VAL A 64 -11.60 12.20 -54.45
N SER A 65 -11.52 13.18 -53.53
CA SER A 65 -11.06 12.97 -52.16
C SER A 65 -11.61 14.05 -51.23
N LEU A 66 -11.78 13.70 -49.95
CA LEU A 66 -12.03 14.65 -48.87
C LEU A 66 -10.73 14.87 -48.09
N LEU A 67 -10.34 16.13 -47.88
CA LEU A 67 -9.20 16.52 -47.04
C LEU A 67 -9.73 17.27 -45.81
N VAL A 68 -9.43 16.78 -44.62
CA VAL A 68 -9.84 17.36 -43.34
C VAL A 68 -8.66 17.43 -42.39
N ASP A 69 -8.61 18.44 -41.52
CA ASP A 69 -7.78 18.39 -40.33
C ASP A 69 -8.55 17.69 -39.22
N LEU A 70 -7.84 16.85 -38.46
CA LEU A 70 -8.35 16.17 -37.28
C LEU A 70 -7.59 16.63 -36.05
N GLU A 71 -8.32 16.85 -34.97
CA GLU A 71 -7.74 17.09 -33.65
C GLU A 71 -7.73 15.81 -32.82
N GLY A 72 -6.58 15.52 -32.22
CA GLY A 72 -6.41 14.50 -31.20
C GLY A 72 -6.08 15.15 -29.86
N HIS A 73 -6.78 14.74 -28.81
CA HIS A 73 -6.53 15.17 -27.44
C HIS A 73 -6.04 13.95 -26.63
N GLY A 74 -4.83 14.04 -26.08
CA GLY A 74 -4.26 12.95 -25.34
C GLY A 74 -2.93 13.30 -24.70
N ARG A 75 -2.36 12.33 -23.97
CA ARG A 75 -0.99 12.40 -23.43
C ARG A 75 -0.03 11.46 -24.16
N ASP A 76 -0.49 10.78 -25.20
CA ASP A 76 0.26 9.78 -25.97
C ASP A 76 1.21 10.40 -27.02
N ALA A 77 1.63 11.66 -26.81
CA ALA A 77 2.24 12.48 -27.86
C ALA A 77 3.77 12.56 -27.81
N ASP A 78 4.46 11.60 -27.18
CA ASP A 78 5.91 11.49 -27.32
C ASP A 78 6.32 10.29 -28.20
N PRO A 79 6.57 10.50 -29.50
CA PRO A 79 7.06 9.45 -30.40
C PRO A 79 8.49 9.00 -30.09
N THR A 80 9.18 9.63 -29.13
CA THR A 80 10.54 9.26 -28.70
C THR A 80 10.59 8.49 -27.37
N GLY A 81 9.50 8.45 -26.61
CA GLY A 81 9.42 7.81 -25.28
C GLY A 81 10.33 8.42 -24.21
N ALA A 82 10.90 9.60 -24.44
CA ALA A 82 11.87 10.26 -23.57
C ALA A 82 11.25 11.25 -22.57
N LEU A 83 9.99 11.64 -22.75
CA LEU A 83 9.27 12.62 -21.94
C LEU A 83 8.13 11.95 -21.15
N ASP A 84 8.29 11.91 -19.83
CA ASP A 84 7.21 11.54 -18.91
C ASP A 84 6.23 12.71 -18.74
N VAL A 85 5.06 12.58 -19.37
CA VAL A 85 3.96 13.56 -19.30
C VAL A 85 2.86 13.15 -18.32
N SER A 86 3.03 12.06 -17.56
CA SER A 86 2.01 11.52 -16.64
C SER A 86 1.58 12.51 -15.55
N ARG A 87 2.46 13.45 -15.19
CA ARG A 87 2.23 14.46 -14.14
C ARG A 87 1.76 15.82 -14.67
N THR A 88 1.44 15.94 -15.96
CA THR A 88 0.99 17.20 -16.58
C THR A 88 -0.52 17.43 -16.38
N VAL A 89 -0.93 18.68 -16.11
CA VAL A 89 -2.33 19.06 -15.96
C VAL A 89 -2.82 19.68 -17.28
N GLY A 90 -3.88 19.12 -17.87
CA GLY A 90 -4.38 19.46 -19.20
C GLY A 90 -4.10 18.36 -20.25
N TRP A 91 -4.61 18.55 -21.47
CA TRP A 91 -4.36 17.69 -22.64
C TRP A 91 -3.44 18.38 -23.66
N PHE A 92 -2.62 17.60 -24.35
CA PHE A 92 -1.88 18.08 -25.52
C PHE A 92 -2.76 17.91 -26.76
N THR A 93 -3.08 19.02 -27.42
CA THR A 93 -3.83 18.99 -28.67
C THR A 93 -2.86 18.83 -29.83
N THR A 94 -3.06 17.79 -30.63
CA THR A 94 -2.36 17.59 -31.90
C THR A 94 -3.33 17.78 -33.05
N GLN A 95 -2.92 18.47 -34.10
CA GLN A 95 -3.70 18.65 -35.32
C GLN A 95 -2.92 18.08 -36.51
N TYR A 96 -3.59 17.27 -37.31
CA TYR A 96 -2.98 16.64 -38.49
C TYR A 96 -3.98 16.46 -39.63
N PRO A 97 -3.53 16.58 -40.90
CA PRO A 97 -4.39 16.42 -42.05
C PRO A 97 -4.64 14.94 -42.39
N ALA A 98 -5.89 14.60 -42.67
CA ALA A 98 -6.34 13.30 -43.16
C ALA A 98 -6.98 13.45 -44.54
N ARG A 99 -6.55 12.63 -45.51
CA ARG A 99 -7.10 12.61 -46.87
C ARG A 99 -7.78 11.28 -47.17
N PHE A 100 -9.10 11.32 -47.36
CA PHE A 100 -9.89 10.15 -47.75
C PHE A 100 -10.08 10.12 -49.26
N ASP A 101 -9.56 9.08 -49.93
CA ASP A 101 -9.75 8.87 -51.36
C ASP A 101 -11.14 8.26 -51.63
N LEU A 102 -11.95 8.97 -52.40
CA LEU A 102 -13.34 8.60 -52.70
C LEU A 102 -13.49 7.98 -54.10
N ARG A 103 -12.39 7.82 -54.86
CA ARG A 103 -12.42 7.28 -56.22
C ARG A 103 -12.89 5.82 -56.22
N GLY A 104 -13.76 5.50 -57.17
CA GLY A 104 -14.28 4.15 -57.36
C GLY A 104 -15.42 3.76 -56.41
N LEU A 105 -15.84 4.64 -55.50
CA LEU A 105 -17.02 4.43 -54.66
C LEU A 105 -18.29 4.93 -55.36
N ASP A 106 -19.38 4.17 -55.26
CA ASP A 106 -20.71 4.64 -55.70
C ASP A 106 -21.39 5.43 -54.58
N LEU A 107 -21.00 6.70 -54.46
CA LEU A 107 -21.52 7.61 -53.44
C LEU A 107 -22.99 8.02 -53.68
N THR A 108 -23.53 7.82 -54.88
CA THR A 108 -24.95 8.04 -55.15
C THR A 108 -25.78 6.88 -54.59
N ALA A 109 -25.28 5.64 -54.72
CA ALA A 109 -25.87 4.48 -54.06
C ALA A 109 -25.76 4.55 -52.52
N ALA A 110 -24.66 5.08 -51.98
CA ALA A 110 -24.46 5.19 -50.53
C ALA A 110 -25.55 6.00 -49.79
N TRP A 111 -26.21 6.96 -50.46
CA TRP A 111 -27.36 7.70 -49.90
C TRP A 111 -28.62 6.85 -49.68
N HIS A 112 -28.63 5.61 -50.18
CA HIS A 112 -29.71 4.64 -49.99
C HIS A 112 -29.33 3.52 -49.01
N GLY A 113 -28.18 3.64 -48.33
CA GLY A 113 -27.64 2.61 -47.42
C GLY A 113 -26.98 1.44 -48.14
N GLY A 114 -26.83 0.31 -47.43
CA GLY A 114 -26.32 -0.93 -48.01
C GLY A 114 -24.81 -0.97 -48.29
N PRO A 115 -24.33 -1.88 -49.18
CA PRO A 115 -22.92 -2.15 -49.37
C PRO A 115 -22.08 -0.93 -49.75
N ALA A 116 -22.61 -0.01 -50.55
CA ALA A 116 -21.90 1.21 -50.96
C ALA A 116 -21.61 2.16 -49.78
N LEU A 117 -22.51 2.22 -48.79
CA LEU A 117 -22.30 3.00 -47.57
C LEU A 117 -21.29 2.31 -46.63
N ALA A 118 -21.32 0.98 -46.55
CA ALA A 118 -20.32 0.20 -45.82
C ALA A 118 -18.91 0.31 -46.46
N ASP A 119 -18.82 0.34 -47.79
CA ASP A 119 -17.56 0.55 -48.51
C ASP A 119 -16.96 1.93 -48.23
N LEU A 120 -17.80 2.97 -48.14
CA LEU A 120 -17.37 4.30 -47.73
C LEU A 120 -16.84 4.32 -46.29
N ALA A 121 -17.57 3.72 -45.34
CA ALA A 121 -17.14 3.65 -43.94
C ALA A 121 -15.80 2.92 -43.80
N ARG A 122 -15.64 1.77 -44.49
CA ARG A 122 -14.38 1.03 -44.53
C ARG A 122 -13.24 1.83 -45.17
N ARG A 123 -13.51 2.57 -46.25
CA ARG A 123 -12.51 3.42 -46.91
C ARG A 123 -12.00 4.52 -45.99
N VAL A 124 -12.87 5.13 -45.20
CA VAL A 124 -12.50 6.16 -44.23
C VAL A 124 -11.66 5.57 -43.09
N ARG A 125 -12.09 4.46 -42.50
CA ARG A 125 -11.30 3.70 -41.50
C ARG A 125 -9.92 3.37 -42.02
N ASP A 126 -9.84 2.70 -43.19
CA ASP A 126 -8.57 2.28 -43.75
C ASP A 126 -7.67 3.49 -44.05
N GLY A 127 -8.27 4.63 -44.42
CA GLY A 127 -7.57 5.90 -44.59
C GLY A 127 -7.00 6.47 -43.29
N LEU A 128 -7.74 6.40 -42.18
CA LEU A 128 -7.25 6.80 -40.85
C LEU A 128 -6.17 5.86 -40.31
N ALA A 129 -6.35 4.55 -40.48
CA ALA A 129 -5.41 3.53 -40.06
C ALA A 129 -4.08 3.58 -40.84
N ALA A 130 -4.10 4.13 -42.06
CA ALA A 130 -2.91 4.33 -42.88
C ALA A 130 -2.13 5.61 -42.54
N LEU A 131 -2.63 6.47 -41.65
CA LEU A 131 -1.90 7.66 -41.24
C LEU A 131 -0.71 7.30 -40.34
N PRO A 132 0.48 7.88 -40.60
CA PRO A 132 1.62 7.75 -39.69
C PRO A 132 1.33 8.46 -38.35
N GLU A 133 2.21 8.28 -37.37
CA GLU A 133 2.04 8.81 -36.01
C GLU A 133 1.60 10.28 -35.99
N ARG A 134 0.46 10.52 -35.32
CA ARG A 134 -0.34 11.75 -35.39
C ARG A 134 0.41 12.99 -34.90
N ALA A 135 1.24 12.85 -33.86
CA ALA A 135 2.06 13.93 -33.30
C ALA A 135 3.21 14.38 -34.24
N GLY A 136 3.60 13.54 -35.21
CA GLY A 136 4.72 13.82 -36.12
C GLY A 136 4.45 14.94 -37.12
N TYR A 137 3.19 15.15 -37.55
CA TYR A 137 2.88 16.15 -38.59
C TYR A 137 3.23 17.58 -38.17
N GLY A 138 2.79 18.02 -36.98
CA GLY A 138 3.05 19.38 -36.50
C GLY A 138 4.54 19.67 -36.34
N LEU A 139 5.29 18.68 -35.82
CA LEU A 139 6.74 18.74 -35.68
C LEU A 139 7.43 18.86 -37.06
N LEU A 140 7.04 18.02 -38.03
CA LEU A 140 7.58 18.06 -39.39
C LEU A 140 7.19 19.33 -40.16
N ARG A 141 5.97 19.84 -39.96
CA ARG A 141 5.45 21.01 -40.68
C ARG A 141 6.04 22.33 -40.16
N HIS A 142 6.25 22.45 -38.86
CA HIS A 142 6.59 23.73 -38.21
C HIS A 142 8.00 23.78 -37.61
N LEU A 143 8.60 22.63 -37.26
CA LEU A 143 9.91 22.58 -36.60
C LEU A 143 11.01 21.99 -37.49
N ASP A 144 10.68 21.17 -38.49
CA ASP A 144 11.66 20.69 -39.48
C ASP A 144 11.77 21.67 -40.67
N PRO A 145 12.95 22.31 -40.90
CA PRO A 145 13.10 23.31 -41.96
C PRO A 145 13.01 22.75 -43.38
N ALA A 146 13.30 21.45 -43.58
CA ALA A 146 13.31 20.81 -44.89
C ALA A 146 11.90 20.30 -45.25
N ALA A 147 11.29 19.50 -44.38
CA ALA A 147 9.93 19.00 -44.54
C ALA A 147 8.90 20.14 -44.43
N GLY A 148 9.15 21.14 -43.59
CA GLY A 148 8.24 22.27 -43.37
C GLY A 148 7.96 23.08 -44.64
N ALA A 149 8.95 23.28 -45.51
CA ALA A 149 8.77 23.99 -46.77
C ALA A 149 7.94 23.17 -47.79
N GLU A 150 8.15 21.85 -47.85
CA GLU A 150 7.39 20.95 -48.73
C GLU A 150 5.94 20.82 -48.27
N LEU A 151 5.72 20.62 -46.97
CA LEU A 151 4.38 20.52 -46.38
C LEU A 151 3.64 21.86 -46.43
N ALA A 152 4.34 23.01 -46.37
CA ALA A 152 3.75 24.33 -46.56
C ALA A 152 3.22 24.58 -47.99
N ALA A 153 3.81 23.90 -48.99
CA ALA A 153 3.41 24.04 -50.38
C ALA A 153 2.18 23.19 -50.75
N LEU A 154 1.77 22.27 -49.86
CA LEU A 154 0.59 21.43 -50.06
C LEU A 154 -0.72 22.18 -49.74
N PRO A 155 -1.86 21.79 -50.33
CA PRO A 155 -3.15 22.40 -50.05
C PRO A 155 -3.53 22.27 -48.57
N GLN A 156 -3.99 23.37 -47.97
CA GLN A 156 -4.52 23.35 -46.61
C GLN A 156 -5.92 22.72 -46.56
N PRO A 157 -6.21 21.88 -45.56
CA PRO A 157 -7.54 21.32 -45.36
C PRO A 157 -8.59 22.42 -45.12
N PRO A 158 -9.71 22.42 -45.87
CA PRO A 158 -10.75 23.42 -45.69
C PRO A 158 -11.65 23.18 -44.48
N VAL A 159 -11.60 21.98 -43.86
CA VAL A 159 -12.48 21.57 -42.77
C VAL A 159 -11.65 21.06 -41.60
N LEU A 160 -11.97 21.51 -40.39
CA LEU A 160 -11.51 20.95 -39.12
C LEU A 160 -12.64 20.08 -38.54
N PHE A 161 -12.32 18.84 -38.17
CA PHE A 161 -13.25 17.94 -37.51
C PHE A 161 -12.66 17.45 -36.19
N ASN A 162 -13.32 17.80 -35.10
CA ASN A 162 -12.92 17.43 -33.75
C ASN A 162 -14.02 16.59 -33.07
N TYR A 163 -13.65 15.40 -32.59
CA TYR A 163 -14.51 14.56 -31.78
C TYR A 163 -13.95 14.46 -30.36
N LEU A 164 -14.58 15.16 -29.43
CA LEU A 164 -14.15 15.28 -28.04
C LEU A 164 -14.44 14.02 -27.19
N GLY A 165 -15.13 13.04 -27.77
CA GLY A 165 -15.47 11.79 -27.11
C GLY A 165 -16.80 11.82 -26.35
N ARG A 166 -16.90 10.92 -25.37
CA ARG A 166 -18.10 10.67 -24.56
C ARG A 166 -17.88 11.27 -23.17
N PHE A 167 -18.81 12.09 -22.71
CA PHE A 167 -18.80 12.69 -21.39
C PHE A 167 -20.01 12.19 -20.59
N PRO A 168 -19.81 11.73 -19.34
CA PRO A 168 -20.93 11.45 -18.46
C PRO A 168 -21.70 12.76 -18.17
N ALA A 169 -23.00 12.65 -17.95
CA ALA A 169 -23.79 13.76 -17.45
C ALA A 169 -23.29 14.18 -16.06
N ALA A 170 -23.50 15.46 -15.72
CA ALA A 170 -23.12 15.99 -14.43
C ALA A 170 -23.99 15.34 -13.33
N ASP A 171 -23.45 14.37 -12.62
CA ASP A 171 -24.15 13.63 -11.55
C ASP A 171 -24.25 14.42 -10.25
N GLY A 172 -24.71 15.68 -10.29
CA GLY A 172 -25.15 16.47 -9.12
C GLY A 172 -24.23 16.55 -7.89
N GLY A 173 -23.00 16.06 -7.96
CA GLY A 173 -22.09 15.89 -6.84
C GLY A 173 -21.34 17.17 -6.48
N PRO A 174 -20.54 17.16 -5.39
CA PRO A 174 -19.85 18.34 -4.87
C PRO A 174 -18.83 18.94 -5.87
N TRP A 175 -18.37 18.13 -6.83
CA TRP A 175 -17.65 18.57 -8.02
C TRP A 175 -18.44 18.17 -9.26
N THR A 176 -19.26 19.08 -9.76
CA THR A 176 -19.90 18.93 -11.07
C THR A 176 -19.09 19.72 -12.11
N PRO A 177 -18.96 19.20 -13.34
CA PRO A 177 -18.47 20.00 -14.44
C PRO A 177 -19.31 21.28 -14.52
N ALA A 178 -18.67 22.45 -14.52
CA ALA A 178 -19.38 23.73 -14.60
C ALA A 178 -20.33 23.72 -15.81
N PRO A 179 -21.51 24.39 -15.81
CA PRO A 179 -22.45 24.34 -16.94
C PRO A 179 -21.79 24.64 -18.30
N GLU A 180 -20.77 25.50 -18.29
CA GLU A 180 -19.91 25.86 -19.42
C GLU A 180 -18.91 24.79 -19.87
N SER A 181 -18.57 23.80 -19.04
CA SER A 181 -17.64 22.70 -19.39
C SER A 181 -18.19 21.73 -20.44
N GLY A 182 -19.51 21.74 -20.64
CA GLY A 182 -20.17 21.09 -21.77
C GLY A 182 -20.45 22.02 -22.96
N ALA A 183 -19.90 23.23 -22.97
CA ALA A 183 -20.00 24.14 -24.10
C ALA A 183 -18.96 23.77 -25.15
N LEU A 184 -19.42 23.36 -26.33
CA LEU A 184 -18.60 23.25 -27.56
C LEU A 184 -18.11 24.61 -28.08
N ARG A 185 -18.15 25.67 -27.24
CA ARG A 185 -17.83 27.05 -27.61
C ARG A 185 -16.88 27.63 -26.57
N ALA A 186 -15.65 27.91 -26.99
CA ALA A 186 -14.76 28.79 -26.26
C ALA A 186 -15.11 30.26 -26.55
N ASP A 187 -14.90 31.16 -25.58
CA ASP A 187 -14.97 32.61 -25.82
C ASP A 187 -13.75 33.06 -26.64
N THR A 188 -13.88 32.95 -27.96
CA THR A 188 -12.82 33.34 -28.91
C THR A 188 -12.77 34.86 -29.09
N PRO A 189 -11.59 35.50 -29.04
CA PRO A 189 -11.44 36.92 -29.33
C PRO A 189 -12.04 37.29 -30.70
N PRO A 190 -12.85 38.37 -30.81
CA PRO A 190 -13.57 38.70 -32.04
C PRO A 190 -12.67 38.92 -33.27
N ASP A 191 -11.43 39.31 -33.04
CA ASP A 191 -10.39 39.58 -34.04
C ASP A 191 -9.55 38.35 -34.41
N MET A 192 -9.74 37.21 -33.73
CA MET A 192 -9.01 35.97 -34.05
C MET A 192 -9.39 35.49 -35.46
N PRO A 193 -8.42 35.27 -36.36
CA PRO A 193 -8.66 34.73 -37.69
C PRO A 193 -9.29 33.34 -37.62
N ALA A 194 -10.25 33.06 -38.49
CA ALA A 194 -10.72 31.69 -38.69
C ALA A 194 -9.63 30.89 -39.42
N GLU A 195 -9.30 29.71 -38.90
CA GLU A 195 -8.25 28.86 -39.50
C GLU A 195 -8.78 28.00 -40.66
N HIS A 196 -10.05 27.59 -40.58
CA HIS A 196 -10.69 26.72 -41.57
C HIS A 196 -11.96 27.36 -42.16
N CYS A 197 -12.37 26.88 -43.33
CA CYS A 197 -13.64 27.31 -43.94
C CYS A 197 -14.86 26.79 -43.16
N LEU A 198 -14.70 25.66 -42.46
CA LEU A 198 -15.71 25.05 -41.62
C LEU A 198 -15.02 24.26 -40.49
N GLN A 199 -15.48 24.47 -39.25
CA GLN A 199 -15.08 23.69 -38.08
C GLN A 199 -16.29 22.92 -37.55
N ILE A 200 -16.08 21.67 -37.16
CA ILE A 200 -17.12 20.79 -36.63
C ILE A 200 -16.59 20.17 -35.33
N ASP A 201 -17.16 20.59 -34.20
CA ASP A 201 -16.83 20.04 -32.89
C ASP A 201 -17.98 19.15 -32.41
N VAL A 202 -17.68 17.90 -32.09
CA VAL A 202 -18.67 16.87 -31.73
C VAL A 202 -18.38 16.31 -30.35
N LEU A 203 -19.42 16.21 -29.52
CA LEU A 203 -19.38 15.47 -28.25
C LEU A 203 -20.62 14.60 -28.09
N VAL A 204 -20.50 13.58 -27.26
CA VAL A 204 -21.63 12.76 -26.81
C VAL A 204 -21.79 12.93 -25.30
N ARG A 205 -23.00 13.28 -24.85
CA ARG A 205 -23.37 13.25 -23.43
C ARG A 205 -24.08 11.94 -23.12
N GLU A 206 -23.65 11.27 -22.06
CA GLU A 206 -24.21 10.00 -21.64
C GLU A 206 -24.91 10.12 -20.29
N GLU A 207 -26.15 9.68 -20.26
CA GLU A 207 -26.97 9.55 -19.06
C GLU A 207 -27.39 8.09 -18.88
N PRO A 208 -27.78 7.66 -17.67
CA PRO A 208 -28.30 6.31 -17.46
C PRO A 208 -29.50 6.01 -18.36
N GLY A 209 -29.27 5.25 -19.44
CA GLY A 209 -30.30 4.87 -20.40
C GLY A 209 -30.51 5.80 -21.60
N SER A 210 -29.79 6.93 -21.69
CA SER A 210 -29.82 7.89 -22.80
C SER A 210 -28.41 8.31 -23.26
N ALA A 211 -28.27 8.62 -24.53
CA ALA A 211 -27.06 9.22 -25.10
C ALA A 211 -27.47 10.27 -26.12
N GLU A 212 -26.96 11.50 -26.01
CA GLU A 212 -27.23 12.57 -26.98
C GLU A 212 -25.92 13.04 -27.61
N LEU A 213 -25.88 13.09 -28.93
CA LEU A 213 -24.75 13.65 -29.66
C LEU A 213 -25.07 15.10 -30.01
N THR A 214 -24.17 16.01 -29.64
CA THR A 214 -24.22 17.42 -30.03
C THR A 214 -23.03 17.73 -30.94
N ALA A 215 -23.28 18.33 -32.10
CA ALA A 215 -22.25 18.84 -33.00
C ALA A 215 -22.44 20.34 -33.24
N VAL A 216 -21.40 21.14 -33.06
CA VAL A 216 -21.40 22.57 -33.39
C VAL A 216 -20.58 22.80 -34.64
N TRP A 217 -21.23 23.39 -35.64
CA TRP A 217 -20.66 23.73 -36.93
C TRP A 217 -20.39 25.23 -36.93
N THR A 218 -19.14 25.65 -37.13
CA THR A 218 -18.73 27.05 -37.13
C THR A 218 -18.07 27.42 -38.45
N TRP A 219 -18.47 28.53 -39.08
CA TRP A 219 -17.93 28.95 -40.37
C TRP A 219 -17.91 30.48 -40.54
N PRO A 220 -16.96 31.06 -41.29
CA PRO A 220 -17.02 32.47 -41.67
C PRO A 220 -18.16 32.74 -42.66
N GLN A 221 -19.02 33.72 -42.37
CA GLN A 221 -20.22 34.00 -43.18
C GLN A 221 -19.90 34.33 -44.65
N ALA A 222 -18.71 34.86 -44.94
CA ALA A 222 -18.27 35.20 -46.30
C ALA A 222 -17.85 33.96 -47.14
N LEU A 223 -17.51 32.84 -46.50
CA LEU A 223 -17.04 31.62 -47.17
C LEU A 223 -18.16 30.58 -47.35
N LEU A 224 -19.14 30.60 -46.46
CA LEU A 224 -20.25 29.66 -46.45
C LEU A 224 -21.53 30.39 -46.03
N SER A 225 -22.57 30.36 -46.86
CA SER A 225 -23.85 30.96 -46.47
C SER A 225 -24.58 30.08 -45.46
N GLU A 226 -25.38 30.69 -44.59
CA GLU A 226 -26.15 29.97 -43.57
C GLU A 226 -27.07 28.87 -44.14
N PRO A 227 -27.80 29.09 -45.26
CA PRO A 227 -28.57 28.01 -45.89
C PRO A 227 -27.70 26.84 -46.40
N GLU A 228 -26.49 27.12 -46.88
CA GLU A 228 -25.57 26.09 -47.36
C GLU A 228 -24.93 25.30 -46.22
N ALA A 229 -24.63 25.96 -45.09
CA ALA A 229 -24.14 25.31 -43.88
C ALA A 229 -25.23 24.40 -43.28
N ALA A 230 -26.47 24.90 -43.20
CA ALA A 230 -27.62 24.12 -42.73
C ALA A 230 -27.88 22.90 -43.61
N ALA A 231 -27.87 23.06 -44.94
CA ALA A 231 -28.05 21.94 -45.86
C ALA A 231 -26.96 20.86 -45.73
N LEU A 232 -25.71 21.26 -45.50
CA LEU A 232 -24.59 20.33 -45.30
C LEU A 232 -24.71 19.59 -43.95
N ALA A 233 -25.08 20.29 -42.89
CA ALA A 233 -25.33 19.72 -41.56
C ALA A 233 -26.53 18.75 -41.56
N GLU A 234 -27.61 19.07 -42.28
CA GLU A 234 -28.75 18.17 -42.48
C GLU A 234 -28.37 16.90 -43.26
N ASP A 235 -27.59 17.05 -44.33
CA ASP A 235 -27.09 15.91 -45.11
C ASP A 235 -26.17 15.02 -44.24
N TRP A 236 -25.30 15.62 -43.40
CA TRP A 236 -24.46 14.89 -42.44
C TRP A 236 -25.30 14.12 -41.42
N GLY A 237 -26.28 14.76 -40.78
CA GLY A 237 -27.18 14.10 -39.83
C GLY A 237 -28.04 13.01 -40.48
N ARG A 238 -28.36 13.11 -41.77
CA ARG A 238 -29.06 12.06 -42.53
C ARG A 238 -28.15 10.87 -42.80
N ALA A 239 -26.91 11.12 -43.21
CA ALA A 239 -25.92 10.07 -43.43
C ALA A 239 -25.61 9.31 -42.13
N LEU A 240 -25.54 10.00 -40.99
CA LEU A 240 -25.39 9.37 -39.67
C LEU A 240 -26.55 8.45 -39.32
N ARG A 241 -27.80 8.83 -39.62
CA ARG A 241 -28.95 7.93 -39.44
C ARG A 241 -28.86 6.69 -40.31
N LEU A 242 -28.45 6.83 -41.56
CA LEU A 242 -28.24 5.67 -42.45
C LEU A 242 -27.13 4.74 -41.93
N LEU A 243 -26.07 5.28 -41.33
CA LEU A 243 -25.01 4.50 -40.72
C LEU A 243 -25.46 3.85 -39.40
N ALA A 244 -26.31 4.50 -38.61
CA ALA A 244 -26.92 3.93 -37.41
C ALA A 244 -27.81 2.71 -37.75
N ASP A 245 -28.52 2.80 -38.87
CA ASP A 245 -29.41 1.77 -39.40
C ASP A 245 -28.66 0.60 -40.07
N CYS A 246 -27.33 0.66 -40.19
CA CYS A 246 -26.49 -0.48 -40.55
C CYS A 246 -26.40 -1.48 -39.38
N SER A 247 -27.55 -1.98 -38.90
CA SER A 247 -27.69 -2.92 -37.79
C SER A 247 -28.11 -4.33 -38.24
N ALA A 248 -27.97 -4.66 -39.53
CA ALA A 248 -28.21 -6.01 -40.01
C ALA A 248 -27.05 -6.95 -39.61
N PRO A 249 -27.32 -8.09 -38.94
CA PRO A 249 -26.30 -9.12 -38.75
C PRO A 249 -25.83 -9.60 -40.12
N ALA A 250 -24.51 -9.74 -40.30
CA ALA A 250 -23.98 -10.47 -41.44
C ALA A 250 -24.72 -11.83 -41.51
N PRO A 251 -25.34 -12.20 -42.65
CA PRO A 251 -25.97 -13.49 -42.77
C PRO A 251 -24.88 -14.55 -42.56
N ARG A 252 -25.10 -15.44 -41.60
CA ARG A 252 -24.37 -16.69 -41.48
C ARG A 252 -24.39 -17.34 -42.86
N LEU A 253 -23.23 -17.46 -43.50
CA LEU A 253 -23.07 -18.32 -44.67
C LEU A 253 -23.43 -19.74 -44.20
N ASN A 254 -24.61 -20.19 -44.63
CA ASN A 254 -25.04 -21.56 -44.46
C ASN A 254 -24.09 -22.45 -45.29
N PRO A 255 -23.44 -23.49 -44.75
CA PRO A 255 -22.47 -24.31 -45.49
C PRO A 255 -23.06 -25.19 -46.61
N ALA A 256 -24.27 -24.89 -47.10
CA ALA A 256 -25.04 -25.77 -47.99
C ALA A 256 -25.35 -25.18 -49.38
N ASP A 257 -25.06 -23.90 -49.65
CA ASP A 257 -25.38 -23.26 -50.94
C ASP A 257 -24.15 -22.74 -51.72
N SER A 258 -23.00 -23.40 -51.58
CA SER A 258 -21.93 -23.33 -52.58
C SER A 258 -21.95 -24.58 -53.45
N ALA A 259 -22.42 -24.42 -54.68
CA ALA A 259 -22.26 -25.43 -55.71
C ALA A 259 -20.78 -25.85 -55.80
N PRO A 260 -20.47 -27.15 -55.89
CA PRO A 260 -19.10 -27.63 -55.84
C PRO A 260 -18.35 -27.16 -57.10
N ALA A 261 -17.31 -26.34 -56.90
CA ALA A 261 -16.25 -26.22 -57.88
C ALA A 261 -15.61 -27.63 -58.09
N PRO A 262 -15.26 -28.01 -59.33
CA PRO A 262 -14.95 -29.40 -59.65
C PRO A 262 -13.70 -29.87 -58.93
N ARG A 263 -13.81 -31.03 -58.28
CA ARG A 263 -12.67 -31.79 -57.76
C ARG A 263 -11.76 -32.17 -58.94
N LEU A 264 -10.50 -31.71 -58.91
CA LEU A 264 -9.45 -32.31 -59.72
C LEU A 264 -9.16 -33.70 -59.17
N THR A 265 -9.50 -34.72 -59.94
CA THR A 265 -9.03 -36.10 -59.74
C THR A 265 -7.56 -36.21 -60.13
N PRO A 266 -6.75 -37.03 -59.43
CA PRO A 266 -5.35 -37.24 -59.76
C PRO A 266 -5.23 -38.09 -61.03
N GLY A 267 -4.85 -37.45 -62.13
CA GLY A 267 -4.65 -38.12 -63.41
C GLY A 267 -4.69 -37.14 -64.57
N ASP A 268 -3.64 -36.33 -64.71
CA ASP A 268 -2.89 -36.27 -65.96
C ASP A 268 -1.68 -35.33 -65.81
N SER A 269 -0.53 -35.97 -65.92
CA SER A 269 0.80 -35.38 -66.04
C SER A 269 0.89 -34.59 -67.35
N ALA A 270 0.91 -33.25 -67.28
CA ALA A 270 1.59 -32.38 -68.25
C ALA A 270 1.38 -30.87 -67.93
N LEU A 271 1.83 -30.38 -66.77
CA LEU A 271 2.10 -28.93 -66.58
C LEU A 271 3.01 -28.63 -65.36
N ALA A 272 3.72 -29.64 -64.83
CA ALA A 272 4.64 -29.52 -63.70
C ALA A 272 6.09 -29.19 -64.13
N SER A 273 6.28 -28.32 -65.13
CA SER A 273 7.63 -27.98 -65.61
C SER A 273 7.95 -26.48 -65.65
N ARG A 274 7.15 -25.61 -65.00
CA ARG A 274 7.44 -24.17 -64.94
C ARG A 274 7.06 -23.47 -63.62
N LEU A 275 7.26 -24.12 -62.46
CA LEU A 275 7.25 -23.42 -61.18
C LEU A 275 8.69 -23.26 -60.70
N THR A 276 9.10 -22.01 -60.46
CA THR A 276 10.39 -21.71 -59.84
C THR A 276 10.29 -21.87 -58.32
N PRO A 277 11.41 -22.01 -57.59
CA PRO A 277 11.41 -22.16 -56.13
C PRO A 277 10.74 -21.02 -55.35
N ALA A 278 10.43 -19.89 -56.00
CA ALA A 278 9.78 -18.73 -55.38
C ALA A 278 8.27 -18.92 -55.15
N ASP A 279 7.58 -19.74 -55.96
CA ASP A 279 6.13 -19.92 -55.84
C ASP A 279 5.73 -20.93 -54.74
N SER A 280 6.70 -21.69 -54.20
CA SER A 280 6.52 -22.56 -53.03
C SER A 280 6.45 -21.80 -51.70
N ALA A 281 6.90 -20.54 -51.65
CA ALA A 281 6.99 -19.76 -50.41
C ALA A 281 5.68 -19.00 -50.08
N LEU A 282 4.76 -18.83 -51.04
CA LEU A 282 3.47 -18.19 -50.79
C LEU A 282 2.39 -19.13 -50.25
N ALA A 283 2.59 -20.45 -50.32
CA ALA A 283 1.60 -21.45 -49.90
C ALA A 283 1.65 -21.79 -48.40
N SER A 284 2.60 -21.23 -47.63
CA SER A 284 2.82 -21.56 -46.21
C SER A 284 2.70 -20.35 -45.26
N ARG A 285 2.10 -19.24 -45.70
CA ARG A 285 1.90 -18.06 -44.84
C ARG A 285 0.60 -18.20 -44.04
N LEU A 286 0.67 -18.03 -42.72
CA LEU A 286 -0.48 -18.01 -41.82
C LEU A 286 -1.55 -17.04 -42.33
N THR A 287 -2.81 -17.40 -42.12
CA THR A 287 -3.97 -16.55 -42.36
C THR A 287 -4.71 -16.29 -41.05
N PRO A 288 -5.52 -15.21 -40.94
CA PRO A 288 -6.34 -14.99 -39.75
C PRO A 288 -7.21 -16.17 -39.31
N ALA A 289 -7.65 -17.00 -40.26
CA ALA A 289 -8.44 -18.20 -39.97
C ALA A 289 -7.65 -19.28 -39.21
N ASP A 290 -6.32 -19.27 -39.30
CA ASP A 290 -5.41 -20.19 -38.61
C ASP A 290 -5.15 -19.76 -37.15
N CYS A 291 -5.60 -18.56 -36.76
CA CYS A 291 -5.48 -17.97 -35.42
C CYS A 291 -6.85 -17.75 -34.76
N PRO A 292 -7.72 -18.78 -34.61
CA PRO A 292 -9.12 -18.60 -34.18
C PRO A 292 -9.28 -18.11 -32.73
N LEU A 293 -8.24 -18.22 -31.91
CA LEU A 293 -8.25 -17.79 -30.50
C LEU A 293 -7.87 -16.32 -30.30
N VAL A 294 -7.35 -15.64 -31.33
CA VAL A 294 -6.93 -14.23 -31.26
C VAL A 294 -7.59 -13.46 -32.40
N PRO A 295 -8.34 -12.39 -32.12
CA PRO A 295 -8.95 -11.58 -33.17
C PRO A 295 -7.90 -10.75 -33.92
N LEU A 296 -7.25 -11.35 -34.92
CA LEU A 296 -6.24 -10.71 -35.75
C LEU A 296 -6.79 -10.40 -37.15
N ASP A 297 -6.60 -9.16 -37.59
CA ASP A 297 -6.75 -8.82 -39.01
C ASP A 297 -5.48 -9.20 -39.80
N ARG A 298 -5.59 -9.14 -41.13
CA ARG A 298 -4.48 -9.51 -42.01
C ARG A 298 -3.25 -8.61 -41.84
N ILE A 299 -3.44 -7.33 -41.57
CA ILE A 299 -2.36 -6.34 -41.47
C ILE A 299 -1.54 -6.61 -40.21
N ARG A 300 -2.20 -6.84 -39.08
CA ARG A 300 -1.56 -7.17 -37.80
C ARG A 300 -0.82 -8.50 -37.88
N LEU A 301 -1.42 -9.52 -38.50
CA LEU A 301 -0.76 -10.81 -38.70
C LEU A 301 0.49 -10.69 -39.59
N ASP A 302 0.40 -9.98 -40.71
CA ASP A 302 1.55 -9.78 -41.59
C ASP A 302 2.69 -9.02 -40.88
N ARG A 303 2.38 -8.02 -40.02
CA ARG A 303 3.39 -7.35 -39.17
C ARG A 303 4.08 -8.31 -38.20
N LEU A 304 3.32 -9.17 -37.52
CA LEU A 304 3.89 -10.19 -36.63
C LEU A 304 4.79 -11.16 -37.41
N MET A 305 4.36 -11.59 -38.60
CA MET A 305 5.16 -12.48 -39.46
C MET A 305 6.46 -11.83 -39.96
N ASP A 306 6.43 -10.52 -40.23
CA ASP A 306 7.61 -9.77 -40.66
C ASP A 306 8.57 -9.51 -39.50
N ALA A 307 8.04 -9.23 -38.30
CA ALA A 307 8.84 -9.05 -37.08
C ALA A 307 9.44 -10.38 -36.56
N HIS A 308 8.76 -11.50 -36.81
CA HIS A 308 9.13 -12.82 -36.30
C HIS A 308 9.19 -13.87 -37.42
N PRO A 309 10.30 -13.92 -38.18
CA PRO A 309 10.50 -14.92 -39.24
C PRO A 309 10.37 -16.35 -38.69
N GLY A 310 9.61 -17.20 -39.39
CA GLY A 310 9.35 -18.57 -38.95
C GLY A 310 8.16 -18.72 -38.00
N LEU A 311 7.35 -17.67 -37.80
CA LEU A 311 6.09 -17.73 -37.07
C LEU A 311 5.18 -18.85 -37.61
N THR A 312 4.85 -19.80 -36.74
CA THR A 312 3.94 -20.93 -37.02
C THR A 312 2.62 -20.81 -36.30
N GLU A 313 2.54 -20.00 -35.24
CA GLU A 313 1.35 -19.91 -34.40
C GLU A 313 1.26 -18.58 -33.67
N VAL A 314 0.03 -18.08 -33.49
CA VAL A 314 -0.28 -16.98 -32.59
C VAL A 314 -1.39 -17.42 -31.64
N LEU A 315 -1.14 -17.31 -30.34
CA LEU A 315 -2.02 -17.78 -29.26
C LEU A 315 -2.25 -16.64 -28.26
N PRO A 316 -3.41 -16.59 -27.57
CA PRO A 316 -3.57 -15.69 -26.42
C PRO A 316 -2.69 -16.16 -25.25
N LEU A 317 -2.43 -15.29 -24.29
CA LEU A 317 -1.77 -15.66 -23.04
C LEU A 317 -2.76 -16.40 -22.12
N SER A 318 -2.26 -17.33 -21.33
CA SER A 318 -3.03 -17.83 -20.18
C SER A 318 -3.15 -16.74 -19.11
N PRO A 319 -4.13 -16.81 -18.19
CA PRO A 319 -4.34 -15.77 -17.17
C PRO A 319 -3.08 -15.47 -16.32
N LEU A 320 -2.28 -16.48 -15.99
CA LEU A 320 -1.04 -16.25 -15.25
C LEU A 320 0.06 -15.67 -16.14
N GLN A 321 0.16 -16.11 -17.40
CA GLN A 321 1.12 -15.53 -18.36
C GLN A 321 0.85 -14.04 -18.57
N GLU A 322 -0.42 -13.62 -18.64
CA GLU A 322 -0.81 -12.21 -18.77
C GLU A 322 -0.33 -11.38 -17.57
N GLY A 323 -0.52 -11.87 -16.35
CA GLY A 323 -0.01 -11.24 -15.14
C GLY A 323 1.52 -11.12 -15.14
N LEU A 324 2.24 -12.20 -15.46
CA LEU A 324 3.71 -12.20 -15.54
C LEU A 324 4.24 -11.25 -16.62
N PHE A 325 3.61 -11.24 -17.80
CA PHE A 325 3.97 -10.36 -18.90
C PHE A 325 3.79 -8.89 -18.51
N PHE A 326 2.68 -8.54 -17.88
CA PHE A 326 2.45 -7.19 -17.38
C PHE A 326 3.53 -6.75 -16.39
N HIS A 327 3.88 -7.60 -15.42
CA HIS A 327 4.91 -7.27 -14.44
C HIS A 327 6.30 -7.11 -15.05
N ALA A 328 6.70 -8.01 -15.94
CA ALA A 328 8.02 -7.97 -16.57
C ALA A 328 8.18 -6.75 -17.51
N SER A 329 7.11 -6.33 -18.19
CA SER A 329 7.12 -5.18 -19.12
C SER A 329 7.08 -3.81 -18.43
N TYR A 330 6.56 -3.70 -17.20
CA TYR A 330 6.44 -2.41 -16.49
C TYR A 330 7.66 -2.04 -15.64
N ASP A 331 8.50 -3.02 -15.29
CA ASP A 331 9.63 -2.85 -14.37
C ASP A 331 10.95 -2.92 -15.15
N GLU A 332 11.35 -1.84 -15.84
CA GLU A 332 12.59 -1.82 -16.65
C GLU A 332 13.85 -1.47 -15.85
N GLN A 333 13.72 -1.06 -14.58
CA GLN A 333 14.84 -0.52 -13.78
C GLN A 333 15.42 -1.49 -12.73
N THR A 334 14.83 -2.67 -12.52
CA THR A 334 15.25 -3.63 -11.47
C THR A 334 15.50 -5.06 -11.98
N ILE A 335 15.89 -5.99 -11.09
CA ILE A 335 16.09 -7.42 -11.42
C ILE A 335 14.73 -8.01 -11.82
N ASP A 336 14.68 -8.71 -12.96
CA ASP A 336 13.47 -9.43 -13.38
C ASP A 336 13.20 -10.60 -12.42
N ALA A 337 12.18 -10.43 -11.58
CA ALA A 337 11.78 -11.38 -10.54
C ALA A 337 11.22 -12.71 -11.09
N TYR A 338 11.06 -12.85 -12.40
CA TYR A 338 10.58 -14.09 -13.03
C TYR A 338 11.67 -14.83 -13.82
N THR A 339 12.93 -14.43 -13.70
CA THR A 339 14.05 -15.23 -14.20
C THR A 339 14.42 -16.31 -13.17
N GLY A 340 14.09 -17.57 -13.50
CA GLY A 340 14.41 -18.75 -12.70
C GLY A 340 15.70 -19.45 -13.15
N GLN A 341 16.36 -20.15 -12.22
CA GLN A 341 17.54 -20.97 -12.49
C GLN A 341 17.40 -22.37 -11.89
N LEU A 342 17.57 -23.38 -12.73
CA LEU A 342 17.68 -24.79 -12.35
C LEU A 342 19.11 -25.29 -12.59
N VAL A 343 19.80 -25.66 -11.51
CA VAL A 343 21.19 -26.15 -11.56
C VAL A 343 21.21 -27.66 -11.31
N LEU A 344 21.71 -28.40 -12.29
CA LEU A 344 21.84 -29.86 -12.25
C LEU A 344 23.29 -30.25 -11.99
N ASP A 345 23.56 -30.92 -10.88
CA ASP A 345 24.88 -31.51 -10.59
C ASP A 345 25.03 -32.83 -11.33
N LEU A 346 25.96 -32.91 -12.27
CA LEU A 346 26.16 -34.07 -13.13
C LEU A 346 27.53 -34.71 -12.85
N ARG A 347 27.52 -36.01 -12.52
CA ARG A 347 28.74 -36.79 -12.23
C ARG A 347 28.91 -37.94 -13.20
N GLY A 348 30.03 -38.00 -13.90
CA GLY A 348 30.33 -39.05 -14.89
C GLY A 348 30.91 -38.50 -16.20
N PRO A 349 31.19 -39.37 -17.18
CA PRO A 349 31.60 -38.94 -18.50
C PRO A 349 30.43 -38.25 -19.22
N LEU A 350 30.61 -36.99 -19.62
CA LEU A 350 29.61 -36.20 -20.33
C LEU A 350 29.94 -36.10 -21.83
N ASP A 351 29.01 -36.54 -22.68
CA ASP A 351 29.08 -36.40 -24.13
C ASP A 351 28.41 -35.07 -24.55
N LEU A 352 29.23 -34.04 -24.79
CA LEU A 352 28.75 -32.70 -25.14
C LEU A 352 27.95 -32.67 -26.46
N PRO A 353 28.37 -33.34 -27.55
CA PRO A 353 27.54 -33.50 -28.75
C PRO A 353 26.15 -34.11 -28.48
N ALA A 354 26.07 -35.18 -27.69
CA ALA A 354 24.79 -35.80 -27.34
C ALA A 354 23.90 -34.86 -26.52
N LEU A 355 24.48 -34.13 -25.55
CA LEU A 355 23.75 -33.15 -24.75
C LEU A 355 23.19 -32.01 -25.61
N ARG A 356 24.01 -31.43 -26.51
CA ARG A 356 23.57 -30.37 -27.44
C ARG A 356 22.40 -30.81 -28.31
N GLN A 357 22.47 -32.02 -28.87
CA GLN A 357 21.39 -32.56 -29.69
C GLN A 357 20.12 -32.82 -28.87
N SER A 358 20.26 -33.24 -27.61
CA SER A 358 19.13 -33.49 -26.73
C SER A 358 18.41 -32.20 -26.34
N LEU A 359 19.16 -31.14 -26.01
CA LEU A 359 18.59 -29.81 -25.76
C LEU A 359 17.85 -29.27 -26.99
N HIS A 360 18.45 -29.39 -28.18
CA HIS A 360 17.79 -28.93 -29.41
C HIS A 360 16.53 -29.75 -29.74
N ALA A 361 16.55 -31.07 -29.52
CA ALA A 361 15.37 -31.92 -29.68
C ALA A 361 14.25 -31.55 -28.69
N LEU A 362 14.60 -31.20 -27.46
CA LEU A 362 13.67 -30.75 -26.42
C LEU A 362 12.96 -29.44 -26.83
N LEU A 363 13.71 -28.44 -27.30
CA LEU A 363 13.16 -27.15 -27.77
C LEU A 363 12.26 -27.34 -29.00
N ARG A 364 12.65 -28.20 -29.93
CA ARG A 364 11.84 -28.50 -31.11
C ARG A 364 10.52 -29.20 -30.75
N ARG A 365 10.53 -30.08 -29.76
CA ARG A 365 9.37 -30.87 -29.34
C ARG A 365 8.28 -30.04 -28.65
N HIS A 366 8.64 -29.06 -27.83
CA HIS A 366 7.69 -28.32 -27.01
C HIS A 366 7.50 -26.89 -27.51
N ASP A 367 6.28 -26.56 -27.96
CA ASP A 367 5.93 -25.23 -28.49
C ASP A 367 6.23 -24.10 -27.49
N ALA A 368 5.97 -24.34 -26.20
CA ALA A 368 6.25 -23.38 -25.13
C ALA A 368 7.73 -22.94 -25.10
N LEU A 369 8.68 -23.80 -25.44
CA LEU A 369 10.11 -23.43 -25.45
C LEU A 369 10.52 -22.58 -26.65
N ARG A 370 9.66 -22.50 -27.67
CA ARG A 370 9.81 -21.69 -28.89
C ARG A 370 8.93 -20.44 -28.88
N ALA A 371 8.31 -20.16 -27.74
CA ALA A 371 7.36 -19.08 -27.58
C ALA A 371 8.02 -17.76 -27.17
N GLY A 372 7.62 -16.67 -27.82
CA GLY A 372 7.83 -15.28 -27.38
C GLY A 372 6.49 -14.60 -27.08
N PHE A 373 6.53 -13.41 -26.47
CA PHE A 373 5.36 -12.67 -25.98
C PHE A 373 5.47 -11.20 -26.36
N THR A 374 4.40 -10.62 -26.91
CA THR A 374 4.38 -9.21 -27.35
C THR A 374 2.97 -8.64 -27.35
N ASP A 375 2.87 -7.33 -27.12
CA ASP A 375 1.64 -6.53 -27.25
C ASP A 375 1.73 -5.49 -28.40
N HIS A 376 2.86 -5.45 -29.12
CA HIS A 376 3.19 -4.35 -30.00
C HIS A 376 2.20 -4.20 -31.17
N GLY A 377 1.43 -3.11 -31.14
CA GLY A 377 0.42 -2.80 -32.15
C GLY A 377 -0.85 -3.65 -32.05
N LEU A 378 -1.05 -4.33 -30.92
CA LEU A 378 -2.20 -5.17 -30.61
C LEU A 378 -2.97 -4.60 -29.42
N THR A 379 -4.25 -4.96 -29.29
CA THR A 379 -5.10 -4.53 -28.18
C THR A 379 -4.92 -5.39 -26.93
N GLU A 380 -4.39 -6.59 -27.09
CA GLU A 380 -4.12 -7.57 -26.03
C GLU A 380 -2.77 -8.24 -26.33
N PRO A 381 -1.99 -8.64 -25.31
CA PRO A 381 -0.75 -9.36 -25.51
C PRO A 381 -1.01 -10.74 -26.13
N VAL A 382 -0.09 -11.20 -26.96
CA VAL A 382 -0.14 -12.50 -27.63
C VAL A 382 1.17 -13.27 -27.45
N GLN A 383 1.06 -14.59 -27.48
CA GLN A 383 2.19 -15.50 -27.57
C GLN A 383 2.42 -15.86 -29.05
N ILE A 384 3.66 -15.68 -29.50
CA ILE A 384 4.14 -16.06 -30.84
C ILE A 384 4.96 -17.35 -30.74
N VAL A 385 4.66 -18.35 -31.56
CA VAL A 385 5.42 -19.62 -31.58
C VAL A 385 6.16 -19.73 -32.90
N LEU A 386 7.48 -19.90 -32.84
CA LEU A 386 8.33 -20.06 -34.03
C LEU A 386 8.54 -21.53 -34.37
N ALA A 387 8.68 -21.86 -35.66
CA ALA A 387 8.91 -23.22 -36.13
C ALA A 387 10.14 -23.87 -35.48
N GLU A 388 11.24 -23.14 -35.43
CA GLU A 388 12.52 -23.58 -34.84
C GLU A 388 13.20 -22.40 -34.15
N VAL A 389 13.94 -22.70 -33.10
CA VAL A 389 14.81 -21.76 -32.39
C VAL A 389 16.14 -22.47 -32.08
N ASP A 390 17.22 -21.71 -32.00
CA ASP A 390 18.50 -22.25 -31.56
C ASP A 390 18.45 -22.62 -30.07
N ALA A 391 19.22 -23.64 -29.66
CA ALA A 391 19.39 -23.99 -28.25
C ALA A 391 20.72 -23.37 -27.74
N PRO A 392 20.70 -22.17 -27.12
CA PRO A 392 21.92 -21.50 -26.67
C PRO A 392 22.55 -22.29 -25.52
N LEU A 393 23.71 -22.91 -25.79
CA LEU A 393 24.51 -23.64 -24.80
C LEU A 393 25.92 -23.07 -24.71
N ASP A 394 26.18 -22.34 -23.64
CA ASP A 394 27.52 -21.88 -23.27
C ASP A 394 28.26 -22.96 -22.47
N VAL A 395 29.59 -22.99 -22.61
CA VAL A 395 30.45 -23.93 -21.88
C VAL A 395 31.52 -23.15 -21.14
N ALA A 396 31.50 -23.21 -19.81
CA ALA A 396 32.51 -22.61 -18.94
C ALA A 396 33.40 -23.72 -18.35
N ASP A 397 34.72 -23.56 -18.43
CA ASP A 397 35.68 -24.51 -17.85
C ASP A 397 36.36 -23.89 -16.63
N LEU A 398 35.99 -24.38 -15.45
CA LEU A 398 36.58 -23.99 -14.17
C LEU A 398 37.50 -25.08 -13.60
N SER A 399 37.72 -26.18 -14.32
CA SER A 399 38.46 -27.34 -13.82
C SER A 399 39.94 -27.07 -13.50
N GLY A 400 40.48 -25.97 -14.03
CA GLY A 400 41.86 -25.54 -13.79
C GLY A 400 42.07 -24.68 -12.52
N LEU A 401 40.99 -24.31 -11.82
CA LEU A 401 41.03 -23.46 -10.63
C LEU A 401 41.11 -24.28 -9.33
N GLY A 402 41.59 -23.69 -8.24
CA GLY A 402 41.53 -24.32 -6.91
C GLY A 402 40.09 -24.39 -6.37
N ALA A 403 39.79 -25.31 -5.45
CA ALA A 403 38.40 -25.57 -5.01
C ALA A 403 37.65 -24.33 -4.47
N ASP A 404 38.32 -23.45 -3.71
CA ASP A 404 37.70 -22.21 -3.23
C ASP A 404 37.48 -21.19 -4.37
N GLU A 405 38.42 -21.07 -5.30
CA GLU A 405 38.30 -20.21 -6.49
C GLU A 405 37.22 -20.72 -7.46
N GLN A 406 37.09 -22.05 -7.61
CA GLN A 406 36.01 -22.69 -8.36
C GLN A 406 34.64 -22.34 -7.79
N ARG A 407 34.48 -22.38 -6.46
CA ARG A 407 33.23 -22.04 -5.78
C ARG A 407 32.86 -20.57 -6.04
N THR A 408 33.80 -19.65 -5.83
CA THR A 408 33.55 -18.22 -6.05
C THR A 408 33.22 -17.92 -7.52
N ALA A 409 34.02 -18.42 -8.46
CA ALA A 409 33.80 -18.19 -9.89
C ALA A 409 32.46 -18.79 -10.37
N LEU A 410 32.04 -19.91 -9.80
CA LEU A 410 30.75 -20.51 -10.07
C LEU A 410 29.58 -19.68 -9.53
N GLU A 411 29.70 -19.16 -8.30
CA GLU A 411 28.68 -18.27 -7.71
C GLU A 411 28.55 -16.96 -8.50
N GLU A 412 29.67 -16.37 -8.93
CA GLU A 412 29.70 -15.19 -9.80
C GLU A 412 29.04 -15.49 -11.15
N LEU A 413 29.38 -16.61 -11.80
CA LEU A 413 28.80 -17.00 -13.08
C LEU A 413 27.29 -17.27 -13.00
N LEU A 414 26.81 -17.93 -11.94
CA LEU A 414 25.37 -18.13 -11.72
C LEU A 414 24.66 -16.80 -11.50
N THR A 415 25.27 -15.89 -10.73
CA THR A 415 24.69 -14.57 -10.44
C THR A 415 24.64 -13.68 -11.68
N GLU A 416 25.73 -13.59 -12.44
CA GLU A 416 25.79 -12.82 -13.68
C GLU A 416 24.78 -13.34 -14.70
N ASP A 417 24.72 -14.68 -14.86
CA ASP A 417 23.74 -15.28 -15.76
C ASP A 417 22.32 -14.96 -15.31
N ARG A 418 21.97 -15.04 -14.02
CA ARG A 418 20.62 -14.72 -13.54
C ARG A 418 20.23 -13.25 -13.75
N LEU A 419 21.19 -12.32 -13.63
CA LEU A 419 20.94 -10.89 -13.81
C LEU A 419 20.72 -10.49 -15.28
N ARG A 420 21.05 -11.36 -16.24
CA ARG A 420 20.84 -11.11 -17.66
C ARG A 420 19.37 -11.32 -18.04
N ARG A 421 18.64 -10.22 -18.26
CA ARG A 421 17.22 -10.23 -18.65
C ARG A 421 16.97 -10.92 -19.99
N PHE A 422 15.78 -11.50 -20.13
CA PHE A 422 15.23 -11.94 -21.41
C PHE A 422 14.44 -10.80 -22.06
N ASP A 423 14.56 -10.64 -23.38
CA ASP A 423 13.60 -9.87 -24.17
C ASP A 423 12.43 -10.81 -24.49
N LEU A 424 11.27 -10.57 -23.89
CA LEU A 424 10.11 -11.45 -24.00
C LEU A 424 9.63 -11.64 -25.45
N ALA A 425 9.87 -10.66 -26.33
CA ALA A 425 9.47 -10.75 -27.74
C ALA A 425 10.44 -11.60 -28.58
N ARG A 426 11.60 -12.00 -28.03
CA ARG A 426 12.67 -12.71 -28.75
C ARG A 426 12.93 -14.11 -28.18
N PRO A 427 12.21 -15.14 -28.63
CA PRO A 427 12.50 -16.51 -28.22
C PRO A 427 13.88 -16.99 -28.75
N PRO A 428 14.55 -17.95 -28.07
CA PRO A 428 14.05 -18.68 -26.90
C PRO A 428 14.23 -17.89 -25.58
N LEU A 429 13.24 -17.97 -24.69
CA LEU A 429 13.34 -17.40 -23.33
C LEU A 429 13.94 -18.40 -22.33
N VAL A 430 14.83 -19.27 -22.82
CA VAL A 430 15.60 -20.26 -22.07
C VAL A 430 17.02 -20.29 -22.61
N ARG A 431 18.00 -20.43 -21.70
CA ARG A 431 19.41 -20.64 -22.03
C ARG A 431 20.07 -21.67 -21.13
N PHE A 432 21.16 -22.23 -21.62
CA PHE A 432 21.87 -23.31 -20.96
C PHE A 432 23.35 -22.97 -20.78
N THR A 433 23.90 -23.25 -19.60
CA THR A 433 25.34 -23.11 -19.32
C THR A 433 25.87 -24.39 -18.72
N LEU A 434 26.80 -25.05 -19.42
CA LEU A 434 27.53 -26.21 -18.91
C LEU A 434 28.84 -25.76 -18.26
N VAL A 435 28.95 -25.91 -16.95
CA VAL A 435 30.17 -25.64 -16.18
C VAL A 435 30.93 -26.94 -15.95
N ARG A 436 32.22 -26.97 -16.29
CA ARG A 436 33.12 -28.09 -15.99
C ARG A 436 33.92 -27.78 -14.74
N LEU A 437 33.78 -28.60 -13.69
CA LEU A 437 34.50 -28.47 -12.42
C LEU A 437 35.65 -29.48 -12.31
N GLY A 438 35.59 -30.56 -13.08
CA GLY A 438 36.63 -31.59 -13.20
C GLY A 438 36.38 -32.51 -14.38
N GLU A 439 37.19 -33.56 -14.52
CA GLU A 439 37.07 -34.54 -15.63
C GLU A 439 35.72 -35.30 -15.63
N ARG A 440 35.08 -35.42 -14.47
CA ARG A 440 33.82 -36.17 -14.27
C ARG A 440 32.80 -35.40 -13.44
N GLU A 441 33.03 -34.11 -13.23
CA GLU A 441 32.18 -33.24 -12.40
C GLU A 441 31.77 -32.03 -13.23
N HIS A 442 30.47 -31.92 -13.47
CA HIS A 442 29.88 -30.90 -14.30
C HIS A 442 28.62 -30.33 -13.63
N ARG A 443 28.27 -29.10 -13.97
CA ARG A 443 26.97 -28.51 -13.66
C ARG A 443 26.30 -28.04 -14.94
N LEU A 444 25.04 -28.43 -15.15
CA LEU A 444 24.21 -27.87 -16.22
C LEU A 444 23.24 -26.88 -15.59
N VAL A 445 23.38 -25.61 -15.93
CA VAL A 445 22.50 -24.51 -15.50
C VAL A 445 21.48 -24.29 -16.61
N MET A 446 20.20 -24.35 -16.27
CA MET A 446 19.08 -24.00 -17.14
C MET A 446 18.46 -22.72 -16.59
N THR A 447 18.54 -21.64 -17.36
CA THR A 447 18.03 -20.33 -16.96
C THR A 447 16.88 -19.97 -17.88
N ASN A 448 15.74 -19.60 -17.31
CA ASN A 448 14.52 -19.37 -18.09
C ASN A 448 13.69 -18.23 -17.52
N HIS A 449 12.85 -17.65 -18.37
CA HIS A 449 11.74 -16.83 -17.88
C HIS A 449 10.58 -17.74 -17.44
N HIS A 450 9.99 -17.48 -16.28
CA HIS A 450 8.94 -18.33 -15.68
C HIS A 450 7.66 -18.36 -16.53
N ILE A 451 7.47 -17.38 -17.42
CA ILE A 451 6.36 -17.34 -18.39
C ILE A 451 6.28 -18.58 -19.31
N LEU A 452 7.40 -19.29 -19.50
CA LEU A 452 7.47 -20.45 -20.38
C LEU A 452 6.88 -21.71 -19.76
N TRP A 453 7.16 -21.96 -18.48
CA TRP A 453 6.82 -23.23 -17.84
C TRP A 453 6.68 -23.13 -16.32
N ASP A 454 5.94 -24.09 -15.75
CA ASP A 454 5.82 -24.30 -14.31
C ASP A 454 6.75 -25.42 -13.79
N GLY A 455 6.83 -25.60 -12.47
CA GLY A 455 7.69 -26.62 -11.86
C GLY A 455 7.33 -28.06 -12.25
N TRP A 456 6.06 -28.34 -12.58
CA TRP A 456 5.65 -29.64 -13.11
C TRP A 456 6.25 -29.87 -14.49
N SER A 457 6.17 -28.86 -15.36
CA SER A 457 6.83 -28.90 -16.67
C SER A 457 8.34 -29.03 -16.55
N ALA A 458 8.99 -28.42 -15.54
CA ALA A 458 10.43 -28.59 -15.31
C ALA A 458 10.80 -30.07 -15.03
N ALA A 459 10.00 -30.78 -14.23
CA ALA A 459 10.17 -32.22 -13.98
C ALA A 459 10.05 -33.06 -15.27
N VAL A 460 9.04 -32.77 -16.10
CA VAL A 460 8.85 -33.43 -17.41
C VAL A 460 10.05 -33.16 -18.34
N LEU A 461 10.47 -31.90 -18.44
CA LEU A 461 11.62 -31.49 -19.26
C LEU A 461 12.91 -32.20 -18.83
N LEU A 462 13.16 -32.30 -17.53
CA LEU A 462 14.34 -32.98 -16.99
C LEU A 462 14.32 -34.49 -17.32
N LYS A 463 13.17 -35.14 -17.13
CA LYS A 463 12.98 -36.56 -17.46
C LYS A 463 13.23 -36.83 -18.95
N GLU A 464 12.64 -36.01 -19.83
CA GLU A 464 12.81 -36.15 -21.28
C GLU A 464 14.25 -35.85 -21.72
N LEU A 465 14.90 -34.82 -21.16
CA LEU A 465 16.28 -34.47 -21.46
C LEU A 465 17.25 -35.62 -21.13
N LEU A 466 17.14 -36.20 -19.94
CA LEU A 466 18.02 -37.28 -19.50
C LEU A 466 17.79 -38.57 -20.32
N ALA A 467 16.53 -38.87 -20.65
CA ALA A 467 16.19 -40.04 -21.45
C ALA A 467 16.67 -39.93 -22.91
N ASP A 468 16.48 -38.78 -23.55
CA ASP A 468 16.98 -38.53 -24.92
C ASP A 468 18.50 -38.51 -24.96
N TYR A 469 19.15 -37.91 -23.95
CA TYR A 469 20.61 -37.96 -23.81
C TYR A 469 21.13 -39.40 -23.71
N ALA A 470 20.53 -40.24 -22.87
CA ALA A 470 20.91 -41.65 -22.74
C ALA A 470 20.76 -42.43 -24.06
N SER A 471 19.69 -42.14 -24.81
CA SER A 471 19.41 -42.73 -26.12
C SER A 471 20.48 -42.35 -27.15
N ARG A 472 20.82 -41.05 -27.25
CA ARG A 472 21.82 -40.54 -28.19
C ARG A 472 23.25 -40.94 -27.83
N ALA A 473 23.55 -41.04 -26.54
CA ALA A 473 24.83 -41.55 -26.04
C ALA A 473 24.97 -43.08 -26.26
N GLY A 474 24.00 -43.75 -26.91
CA GLY A 474 24.12 -45.12 -27.39
C GLY A 474 23.71 -46.20 -26.39
N HIS A 475 22.95 -45.86 -25.34
CA HIS A 475 22.67 -46.79 -24.24
C HIS A 475 21.25 -47.41 -24.28
N THR A 476 20.20 -46.69 -24.69
CA THR A 476 18.82 -47.24 -24.78
C THR A 476 17.93 -46.44 -25.74
N PRO A 477 17.28 -47.05 -26.76
CA PRO A 477 16.29 -46.34 -27.58
C PRO A 477 15.14 -45.81 -26.71
N TRP A 478 14.85 -44.53 -26.84
CA TRP A 478 13.75 -43.87 -26.13
C TRP A 478 12.80 -43.18 -27.12
N THR A 479 11.51 -43.27 -26.84
CA THR A 479 10.46 -42.56 -27.56
C THR A 479 9.60 -41.80 -26.55
N PRO A 480 9.41 -40.49 -26.71
CA PRO A 480 8.62 -39.72 -25.78
C PRO A 480 7.14 -40.12 -25.81
N GLU A 481 6.46 -39.98 -24.68
CA GLU A 481 5.00 -40.14 -24.60
C GLU A 481 4.27 -39.00 -25.35
N PRO A 482 3.03 -39.22 -25.82
CA PRO A 482 2.23 -38.13 -26.37
C PRO A 482 1.97 -37.04 -25.32
N ALA A 483 2.07 -35.78 -25.73
CA ALA A 483 1.75 -34.60 -24.93
C ALA A 483 0.64 -33.80 -25.61
N ALA A 484 -0.25 -33.20 -24.82
CA ALA A 484 -1.21 -32.23 -25.32
C ALA A 484 -0.49 -30.95 -25.81
N SER A 485 -1.09 -30.24 -26.76
CA SER A 485 -0.57 -28.93 -27.20
C SER A 485 -1.10 -27.81 -26.31
N PHE A 486 -0.31 -26.75 -26.14
CA PHE A 486 -0.73 -25.57 -25.37
C PHE A 486 -1.98 -24.90 -26.00
N ARG A 487 -2.10 -24.93 -27.34
CA ARG A 487 -3.33 -24.55 -28.06
C ARG A 487 -4.55 -25.30 -27.53
N SER A 488 -4.48 -26.63 -27.43
CA SER A 488 -5.61 -27.45 -26.98
C SER A 488 -6.04 -27.10 -25.54
N TYR A 489 -5.09 -26.70 -24.69
CA TYR A 489 -5.38 -26.17 -23.36
C TYR A 489 -6.09 -24.81 -23.42
N LEU A 490 -5.62 -23.87 -24.25
CA LEU A 490 -6.29 -22.57 -24.43
C LEU A 490 -7.69 -22.70 -25.06
N GLU A 491 -7.88 -23.65 -25.98
CA GLU A 491 -9.20 -23.98 -26.54
C GLU A 491 -10.13 -24.63 -25.51
N TRP A 492 -9.60 -25.40 -24.56
CA TRP A 492 -10.36 -25.88 -23.42
C TRP A 492 -10.72 -24.73 -22.48
N HIS A 493 -9.77 -23.85 -22.16
CA HIS A 493 -9.96 -22.69 -21.28
C HIS A 493 -11.02 -21.72 -21.82
N ALA A 494 -10.96 -21.39 -23.12
CA ALA A 494 -11.93 -20.50 -23.78
C ALA A 494 -13.38 -21.04 -23.81
N ARG A 495 -13.58 -22.35 -23.58
CA ARG A 495 -14.91 -22.98 -23.52
C ARG A 495 -15.51 -23.01 -22.11
N GLN A 496 -14.77 -22.62 -21.08
CA GLN A 496 -15.25 -22.66 -19.70
C GLN A 496 -16.28 -21.56 -19.42
N ASP A 497 -17.22 -21.83 -18.51
CA ASP A 497 -18.23 -20.86 -18.09
C ASP A 497 -17.64 -19.86 -17.10
N ARG A 498 -17.13 -18.74 -17.63
CA ARG A 498 -16.54 -17.66 -16.83
C ARG A 498 -17.54 -17.03 -15.86
N ALA A 499 -18.82 -16.93 -16.23
CA ALA A 499 -19.83 -16.31 -15.38
C ALA A 499 -20.16 -17.19 -14.16
N ALA A 500 -20.25 -18.51 -14.37
CA ALA A 500 -20.41 -19.46 -13.27
C ALA A 500 -19.18 -19.46 -12.34
N ALA A 501 -17.97 -19.42 -12.91
CA ALA A 501 -16.74 -19.33 -12.11
C ALA A 501 -16.68 -18.03 -11.29
N ALA A 502 -16.98 -16.88 -11.89
CA ALA A 502 -17.02 -15.59 -11.20
C ALA A 502 -18.03 -15.60 -10.03
N ALA A 503 -19.24 -16.12 -10.25
CA ALA A 503 -20.26 -16.24 -9.21
C ALA A 503 -19.81 -17.16 -8.05
N ALA A 504 -19.12 -18.26 -8.35
CA ALA A 504 -18.58 -19.16 -7.32
C ALA A 504 -17.49 -18.48 -6.48
N TRP A 505 -16.57 -17.74 -7.12
CA TRP A 505 -15.53 -16.98 -6.42
C TRP A 505 -16.09 -15.82 -5.59
N GLN A 506 -17.08 -15.09 -6.11
CA GLN A 506 -17.82 -14.07 -5.36
C GLN A 506 -18.47 -14.68 -4.10
N GLY A 507 -19.13 -15.84 -4.23
CA GLY A 507 -19.71 -16.54 -3.08
C GLY A 507 -18.66 -17.01 -2.06
N ALA A 508 -17.48 -17.46 -2.50
CA ALA A 508 -16.40 -17.87 -1.60
C ALA A 508 -15.73 -16.70 -0.85
N LEU A 509 -15.69 -15.52 -1.48
CA LEU A 509 -15.11 -14.31 -0.91
C LEU A 509 -16.14 -13.40 -0.22
N ASP A 510 -17.42 -13.78 -0.22
CA ASP A 510 -18.50 -13.01 0.41
C ASP A 510 -18.22 -12.71 1.90
N GLY A 511 -18.45 -11.46 2.30
CA GLY A 511 -18.15 -10.94 3.64
C GLY A 511 -16.66 -10.86 4.00
N LEU A 512 -15.75 -10.93 3.03
CA LEU A 512 -14.35 -10.56 3.27
C LEU A 512 -14.24 -9.04 3.26
N GLU A 513 -13.82 -8.44 4.37
CA GLU A 513 -13.79 -6.98 4.52
C GLU A 513 -12.42 -6.36 4.19
N GLU A 514 -11.34 -7.10 4.43
CA GLU A 514 -9.98 -6.60 4.28
C GLU A 514 -9.01 -7.71 3.84
N PRO A 515 -7.90 -7.37 3.17
CA PRO A 515 -6.88 -8.32 2.78
C PRO A 515 -6.03 -8.82 3.95
N THR A 516 -5.32 -9.93 3.74
CA THR A 516 -4.32 -10.42 4.69
C THR A 516 -2.93 -10.08 4.17
N LEU A 517 -2.29 -9.07 4.78
CA LEU A 517 -0.98 -8.57 4.37
C LEU A 517 0.02 -8.71 5.52
N LEU A 518 1.04 -9.57 5.35
CA LEU A 518 2.10 -9.77 6.33
C LEU A 518 3.12 -8.63 6.31
N GLY A 519 3.44 -8.10 5.13
CA GLY A 519 4.39 -7.00 4.91
C GLY A 519 3.80 -5.60 5.05
N GLY A 520 2.50 -5.47 5.36
CA GLY A 520 1.79 -4.19 5.42
C GLY A 520 1.42 -3.60 4.05
N THR A 521 0.93 -2.35 4.03
CA THR A 521 0.40 -1.68 2.82
C THR A 521 1.48 -1.11 1.88
N GLY A 522 2.75 -1.15 2.29
CA GLY A 522 3.89 -0.63 1.53
C GLY A 522 4.57 -1.71 0.70
N LEU A 523 3.92 -2.20 -0.37
CA LEU A 523 4.58 -3.08 -1.33
C LEU A 523 5.59 -2.27 -2.16
N ASN A 524 6.79 -2.07 -1.64
CA ASN A 524 7.93 -1.65 -2.46
C ASN A 524 8.17 -2.77 -3.49
N ARG A 525 7.97 -2.45 -4.76
CA ARG A 525 8.05 -3.41 -5.87
C ARG A 525 9.48 -3.72 -6.33
N VAL A 526 10.49 -3.25 -5.60
CA VAL A 526 11.89 -3.51 -5.95
C VAL A 526 12.15 -5.01 -5.82
N GLY A 527 12.57 -5.66 -6.91
CA GLY A 527 12.99 -7.06 -6.90
C GLY A 527 14.21 -7.27 -6.00
N VAL A 528 14.00 -7.82 -4.80
CA VAL A 528 15.06 -8.29 -3.89
C VAL A 528 15.12 -9.81 -3.97
N LEU A 529 16.34 -10.38 -3.99
CA LEU A 529 16.52 -11.83 -3.96
C LEU A 529 15.94 -12.40 -2.66
N PRO A 530 15.06 -13.40 -2.71
CA PRO A 530 14.51 -13.99 -1.51
C PRO A 530 15.58 -14.74 -0.73
N GLU A 531 15.49 -14.70 0.60
CA GLU A 531 16.23 -15.59 1.48
C GLU A 531 15.38 -16.81 1.83
N ARG A 532 16.00 -18.00 1.85
CA ARG A 532 15.31 -19.27 2.12
C ARG A 532 15.56 -19.75 3.54
N THR A 533 14.49 -20.01 4.28
CA THR A 533 14.53 -20.80 5.52
C THR A 533 13.98 -22.20 5.26
N VAL A 534 14.73 -23.24 5.64
CA VAL A 534 14.33 -24.64 5.46
C VAL A 534 13.96 -25.28 6.78
N VAL A 535 12.82 -25.96 6.82
CA VAL A 535 12.37 -26.78 7.95
C VAL A 535 11.99 -28.17 7.46
N GLU A 536 12.56 -29.20 8.07
CA GLU A 536 12.29 -30.60 7.75
C GLU A 536 11.57 -31.27 8.92
N LEU A 537 10.49 -31.99 8.62
CA LEU A 537 9.82 -32.87 9.57
C LEU A 537 10.44 -34.26 9.48
N ASP A 538 10.75 -34.86 10.63
CA ASP A 538 11.27 -36.22 10.64
C ASP A 538 10.26 -37.23 10.03
N ALA A 539 10.77 -38.38 9.61
CA ALA A 539 9.97 -39.41 8.93
C ALA A 539 8.82 -39.95 9.81
N GLY A 540 9.04 -40.02 11.13
CA GLY A 540 8.03 -40.48 12.06
C GLY A 540 6.87 -39.49 12.18
N LEU A 541 7.17 -38.19 12.28
CA LEU A 541 6.16 -37.13 12.33
C LEU A 541 5.41 -37.03 11.00
N THR A 542 6.13 -37.08 9.87
CA THR A 542 5.54 -37.05 8.52
C THR A 542 4.54 -38.21 8.32
N ALA A 543 4.91 -39.42 8.73
CA ALA A 543 4.03 -40.59 8.67
C ALA A 543 2.79 -40.45 9.57
N ARG A 544 2.95 -39.94 10.80
CA ARG A 544 1.82 -39.67 11.71
C ARG A 544 0.88 -38.63 11.13
N LEU A 545 1.40 -37.51 10.65
CA LEU A 545 0.62 -36.43 10.04
C LEU A 545 -0.18 -36.94 8.84
N THR A 546 0.46 -37.69 7.95
CA THR A 546 -0.19 -38.31 6.78
C THR A 546 -1.30 -39.29 7.20
N ALA A 547 -1.05 -40.12 8.22
CA ALA A 547 -2.05 -41.05 8.73
C ALA A 547 -3.25 -40.32 9.37
N ARG A 548 -3.01 -39.20 10.07
CA ARG A 548 -4.06 -38.36 10.66
C ARG A 548 -4.90 -37.68 9.58
N ALA A 549 -4.25 -37.08 8.58
CA ALA A 549 -4.93 -36.46 7.45
C ALA A 549 -5.88 -37.48 6.78
N ARG A 550 -5.35 -38.68 6.47
CA ARG A 550 -6.13 -39.77 5.89
C ARG A 550 -7.30 -40.22 6.77
N ALA A 551 -7.09 -40.33 8.09
CA ALA A 551 -8.15 -40.74 9.02
C ALA A 551 -9.28 -39.71 9.13
N ALA A 552 -8.96 -38.42 8.97
CA ALA A 552 -9.92 -37.33 8.98
C ALA A 552 -10.55 -37.04 7.60
N GLY A 553 -10.14 -37.77 6.55
CA GLY A 553 -10.63 -37.53 5.18
C GLY A 553 -10.07 -36.27 4.53
N VAL A 554 -8.98 -35.70 5.07
CA VAL A 554 -8.33 -34.51 4.53
C VAL A 554 -7.01 -34.84 3.83
N THR A 555 -6.61 -34.00 2.89
CA THR A 555 -5.32 -34.11 2.20
C THR A 555 -4.20 -33.52 3.06
N LEU A 556 -2.97 -34.00 2.87
CA LEU A 556 -1.80 -33.41 3.52
C LEU A 556 -1.60 -31.94 3.12
N SER A 557 -1.93 -31.58 1.88
CA SER A 557 -1.92 -30.19 1.40
C SER A 557 -2.89 -29.31 2.20
N SER A 558 -4.13 -29.76 2.41
CA SER A 558 -5.13 -29.01 3.21
C SER A 558 -4.70 -28.85 4.67
N VAL A 559 -4.03 -29.85 5.25
CA VAL A 559 -3.48 -29.74 6.61
C VAL A 559 -2.40 -28.66 6.67
N VAL A 560 -1.45 -28.67 5.73
CA VAL A 560 -0.36 -27.67 5.68
C VAL A 560 -0.92 -26.26 5.43
N GLN A 561 -1.81 -26.11 4.45
CA GLN A 561 -2.44 -24.83 4.12
C GLN A 561 -3.29 -24.28 5.28
N GLY A 562 -4.04 -25.12 5.99
CA GLY A 562 -4.81 -24.69 7.15
C GLY A 562 -3.92 -24.31 8.35
N CYS A 563 -2.84 -25.06 8.60
CA CYS A 563 -1.84 -24.66 9.61
C CYS A 563 -1.15 -23.34 9.23
N TRP A 564 -0.84 -23.13 7.95
CA TRP A 564 -0.31 -21.86 7.44
C TRP A 564 -1.29 -20.71 7.66
N ALA A 565 -2.58 -20.92 7.40
CA ALA A 565 -3.62 -19.91 7.63
C ALA A 565 -3.75 -19.52 9.11
N ILE A 566 -3.74 -20.50 10.02
CA ILE A 566 -3.77 -20.26 11.47
C ILE A 566 -2.54 -19.44 11.89
N LEU A 567 -1.35 -19.77 11.35
CA LEU A 567 -0.13 -19.02 11.61
C LEU A 567 -0.25 -17.57 11.11
N LEU A 568 -0.71 -17.35 9.89
CA LEU A 568 -0.93 -16.01 9.34
C LEU A 568 -1.93 -15.20 10.17
N GLY A 569 -3.03 -15.81 10.62
CA GLY A 569 -3.99 -15.13 11.48
C GLY A 569 -3.36 -14.65 12.80
N ARG A 570 -2.41 -15.41 13.34
CA ARG A 570 -1.67 -15.07 14.57
C ARG A 570 -0.65 -13.95 14.34
N PHE A 571 -0.05 -13.89 13.15
CA PHE A 571 0.93 -12.86 12.79
C PHE A 571 0.28 -11.55 12.31
N THR A 572 -0.94 -11.63 11.80
CA THR A 572 -1.69 -10.47 11.28
C THR A 572 -2.79 -9.99 12.24
N GLY A 573 -3.08 -10.74 13.30
CA GLY A 573 -4.16 -10.46 14.24
C GLY A 573 -5.56 -10.71 13.65
N ARG A 574 -5.66 -11.48 12.56
CA ARG A 574 -6.90 -11.72 11.82
C ARG A 574 -7.48 -13.09 12.12
N ASP A 575 -8.81 -13.17 12.14
CA ASP A 575 -9.56 -14.43 12.16
C ASP A 575 -10.06 -14.84 10.78
N ASP A 576 -10.25 -13.92 9.84
CA ASP A 576 -10.50 -14.20 8.42
C ASP A 576 -9.24 -13.94 7.59
N VAL A 577 -8.60 -15.03 7.16
CA VAL A 577 -7.27 -15.06 6.53
C VAL A 577 -7.39 -15.46 5.07
N VAL A 578 -6.70 -14.75 4.19
CA VAL A 578 -6.57 -15.10 2.77
C VAL A 578 -5.10 -15.17 2.38
N PHE A 579 -4.70 -16.19 1.62
CA PHE A 579 -3.37 -16.32 1.05
C PHE A 579 -3.44 -16.93 -0.35
N GLY A 580 -2.37 -16.86 -1.13
CA GLY A 580 -2.30 -17.48 -2.44
C GLY A 580 -2.06 -18.98 -2.34
N GLY A 581 -2.88 -19.79 -3.01
CA GLY A 581 -2.62 -21.21 -3.20
C GLY A 581 -2.29 -21.50 -4.66
N THR A 582 -1.19 -22.21 -4.92
CA THR A 582 -0.83 -22.65 -6.27
C THR A 582 -1.52 -23.97 -6.60
N VAL A 583 -2.24 -23.99 -7.72
CA VAL A 583 -2.87 -25.19 -8.30
C VAL A 583 -2.18 -25.57 -9.61
N SER A 584 -2.23 -26.85 -10.00
CA SER A 584 -1.49 -27.36 -11.16
C SER A 584 -1.99 -26.86 -12.52
N GLY A 585 -3.26 -26.44 -12.59
CA GLY A 585 -3.97 -26.10 -13.83
C GLY A 585 -4.17 -27.27 -14.81
N ARG A 586 -3.74 -28.49 -14.44
CA ARG A 586 -3.81 -29.68 -15.28
C ARG A 586 -5.15 -30.39 -15.06
N THR A 587 -6.09 -30.14 -15.97
CA THR A 587 -7.41 -30.76 -15.95
C THR A 587 -7.40 -32.21 -16.46
N PRO A 588 -8.05 -33.17 -15.77
CA PRO A 588 -8.18 -34.54 -16.26
C PRO A 588 -8.99 -34.66 -17.56
N ASP A 589 -9.73 -33.62 -17.96
CA ASP A 589 -10.55 -33.59 -19.18
C ASP A 589 -9.72 -33.52 -20.46
N LEU A 590 -8.42 -33.19 -20.37
CA LEU A 590 -7.53 -33.07 -21.51
C LEU A 590 -6.51 -34.23 -21.54
N PRO A 591 -6.67 -35.22 -22.45
CA PRO A 591 -5.75 -36.34 -22.55
C PRO A 591 -4.32 -35.88 -22.85
N GLY A 592 -3.34 -36.40 -22.09
CA GLY A 592 -1.92 -36.07 -22.29
C GLY A 592 -1.47 -34.73 -21.71
N ILE A 593 -2.32 -34.04 -20.92
CA ILE A 593 -1.95 -32.78 -20.24
C ILE A 593 -0.84 -32.96 -19.19
N GLU A 594 -0.75 -34.15 -18.59
CA GLU A 594 0.27 -34.52 -17.59
C GLU A 594 1.70 -34.38 -18.16
N ASN A 595 1.85 -34.60 -19.46
CA ASN A 595 3.12 -34.50 -20.19
C ASN A 595 3.28 -33.16 -20.93
N MET A 596 2.33 -32.22 -20.77
CA MET A 596 2.38 -30.92 -21.44
C MET A 596 3.38 -29.98 -20.76
N VAL A 597 4.17 -29.30 -21.59
CA VAL A 597 5.09 -28.24 -21.18
C VAL A 597 4.46 -26.88 -21.47
N GLY A 598 4.32 -26.05 -20.45
CA GLY A 598 3.76 -24.69 -20.51
C GLY A 598 3.55 -24.11 -19.11
N LEU A 599 3.16 -22.84 -19.02
CA LEU A 599 2.74 -22.24 -17.74
C LEU A 599 1.25 -22.52 -17.53
N LEU A 600 0.93 -23.62 -16.84
CA LEU A 600 -0.45 -24.02 -16.54
C LEU A 600 -0.86 -23.68 -15.12
N ILE A 601 0.08 -23.62 -14.18
CA ILE A 601 -0.24 -23.30 -12.79
C ILE A 601 -1.05 -22.01 -12.70
N ASN A 602 -1.91 -21.94 -11.71
CA ASN A 602 -2.65 -20.74 -11.38
C ASN A 602 -2.50 -20.46 -9.88
N THR A 603 -2.49 -19.19 -9.52
CA THR A 603 -2.49 -18.75 -8.12
C THR A 603 -3.89 -18.27 -7.77
N LEU A 604 -4.50 -18.88 -6.77
CA LEU A 604 -5.88 -18.60 -6.39
C LEU A 604 -5.96 -18.14 -4.94
N PRO A 605 -6.93 -17.28 -4.57
CA PRO A 605 -7.13 -16.93 -3.18
C PRO A 605 -7.65 -18.14 -2.41
N VAL A 606 -6.98 -18.47 -1.32
CA VAL A 606 -7.35 -19.49 -0.36
C VAL A 606 -7.77 -18.79 0.92
N ARG A 607 -9.06 -18.88 1.25
CA ARG A 607 -9.65 -18.24 2.43
C ARG A 607 -9.87 -19.25 3.56
N PHE A 608 -9.52 -18.85 4.77
CA PHE A 608 -9.69 -19.62 5.99
C PHE A 608 -10.22 -18.72 7.10
N ARG A 609 -11.41 -19.06 7.62
CA ARG A 609 -11.98 -18.43 8.82
C ARG A 609 -11.58 -19.23 10.06
N ILE A 610 -10.86 -18.62 10.98
CA ILE A 610 -10.38 -19.20 12.23
C ILE A 610 -11.49 -19.14 13.28
N ARG A 611 -11.73 -20.28 13.93
CA ARG A 611 -12.59 -20.39 15.10
C ARG A 611 -11.75 -20.89 16.25
N GLU A 612 -11.55 -20.03 17.24
CA GLU A 612 -10.59 -20.24 18.34
C GLU A 612 -10.92 -21.48 19.20
N ASP A 613 -12.20 -21.78 19.38
CA ASP A 613 -12.73 -22.90 20.16
C ASP A 613 -12.87 -24.21 19.37
N GLU A 614 -12.72 -24.17 18.04
CA GLU A 614 -12.86 -25.35 17.17
C GLU A 614 -11.65 -26.29 17.33
N PRO A 615 -11.86 -27.62 17.42
CA PRO A 615 -10.76 -28.58 17.39
C PRO A 615 -9.95 -28.45 16.09
N LEU A 616 -8.63 -28.50 16.20
CA LEU A 616 -7.72 -28.27 15.07
C LEU A 616 -8.05 -29.12 13.84
N ILE A 617 -8.31 -30.41 14.01
CA ILE A 617 -8.61 -31.30 12.87
C ILE A 617 -9.96 -31.00 12.22
N GLU A 618 -10.95 -30.52 12.98
CA GLU A 618 -12.27 -30.15 12.46
C GLU A 618 -12.17 -28.86 11.63
N ALA A 619 -11.37 -27.90 12.09
CA ALA A 619 -11.08 -26.68 11.34
C ALA A 619 -10.43 -26.98 9.98
N LEU A 620 -9.47 -27.94 9.94
CA LEU A 620 -8.82 -28.38 8.71
C LEU A 620 -9.77 -29.11 7.76
N ALA A 621 -10.69 -29.92 8.28
CA ALA A 621 -11.71 -30.60 7.49
C ALA A 621 -12.71 -29.61 6.86
N ARG A 622 -13.22 -28.67 7.66
CA ARG A 622 -14.10 -27.59 7.20
C ARG A 622 -13.44 -26.75 6.11
N PHE A 623 -12.15 -26.48 6.24
CA PHE A 623 -11.39 -25.77 5.22
C PHE A 623 -11.36 -26.52 3.89
N GLN A 624 -11.08 -27.83 3.89
CA GLN A 624 -11.11 -28.62 2.66
C GLN A 624 -12.51 -28.68 2.03
N ASP A 625 -13.55 -28.83 2.86
CA ASP A 625 -14.93 -28.83 2.38
C ASP A 625 -15.29 -27.52 1.69
N ALA A 626 -14.79 -26.38 2.20
CA ALA A 626 -14.99 -25.07 1.58
C ALA A 626 -14.23 -24.90 0.25
N GLN A 627 -13.10 -25.58 0.05
CA GLN A 627 -12.32 -25.53 -1.19
C GLN A 627 -12.88 -26.44 -2.28
N THR A 628 -13.60 -27.50 -1.91
CA THR A 628 -14.07 -28.53 -2.85
C THR A 628 -14.96 -27.99 -3.99
N PRO A 629 -15.95 -27.10 -3.74
CA PRO A 629 -16.77 -26.54 -4.82
C PRO A 629 -15.99 -25.66 -5.80
N LEU A 630 -14.81 -25.17 -5.42
CA LEU A 630 -14.01 -24.26 -6.24
C LEU A 630 -13.10 -25.00 -7.23
N LEU A 631 -12.95 -26.33 -7.11
CA LEU A 631 -12.09 -27.14 -7.97
C LEU A 631 -12.43 -26.98 -9.46
N ASP A 632 -13.73 -26.96 -9.81
CA ASP A 632 -14.19 -26.81 -11.20
C ASP A 632 -14.04 -25.37 -11.73
N HIS A 633 -13.74 -24.41 -10.85
CA HIS A 633 -13.65 -22.97 -11.13
C HIS A 633 -12.23 -22.40 -11.03
N GLN A 634 -11.21 -23.27 -10.86
CA GLN A 634 -9.80 -22.90 -10.74
C GLN A 634 -9.18 -22.30 -12.01
N HIS A 635 -9.91 -22.35 -13.13
CA HIS A 635 -9.48 -21.80 -14.41
C HIS A 635 -9.61 -20.26 -14.48
N LEU A 636 -10.30 -19.61 -13.54
CA LEU A 636 -10.43 -18.16 -13.47
C LEU A 636 -9.13 -17.52 -12.97
N GLY A 637 -8.71 -16.41 -13.57
CA GLY A 637 -7.46 -15.72 -13.21
C GLY A 637 -7.58 -14.91 -11.91
N LEU A 638 -6.49 -14.84 -11.14
CA LEU A 638 -6.43 -14.07 -9.89
C LEU A 638 -6.85 -12.60 -10.06
N ALA A 639 -6.41 -11.95 -11.13
CA ALA A 639 -6.70 -10.54 -11.39
C ALA A 639 -8.21 -10.27 -11.56
N GLU A 640 -8.95 -11.23 -12.13
CA GLU A 640 -10.40 -11.15 -12.27
C GLU A 640 -11.09 -11.36 -10.92
N ILE A 641 -10.66 -12.37 -10.16
CA ILE A 641 -11.17 -12.62 -8.80
C ILE A 641 -10.95 -11.40 -7.88
N GLN A 642 -9.77 -10.78 -7.96
CA GLN A 642 -9.44 -9.57 -7.20
C GLN A 642 -10.32 -8.38 -7.59
N ARG A 643 -10.52 -8.15 -8.90
CA ARG A 643 -11.38 -7.07 -9.40
C ARG A 643 -12.83 -7.25 -8.91
N ASP A 644 -13.36 -8.46 -9.02
CA ASP A 644 -14.74 -8.77 -8.66
C ASP A 644 -14.97 -8.74 -7.14
N SER A 645 -13.91 -8.91 -6.34
CA SER A 645 -13.98 -8.77 -4.88
C SER A 645 -14.09 -7.33 -4.38
N GLY A 646 -13.71 -6.33 -5.19
CA GLY A 646 -13.70 -4.91 -4.81
C GLY A 646 -12.58 -4.45 -3.87
N LEU A 647 -11.76 -5.37 -3.33
CA LEU A 647 -10.69 -5.06 -2.36
C LEU A 647 -9.32 -4.79 -2.99
N GLY A 648 -9.14 -5.09 -4.29
CA GLY A 648 -7.83 -5.03 -4.94
C GLY A 648 -6.94 -6.21 -4.53
N THR A 649 -5.75 -5.94 -3.98
CA THR A 649 -4.81 -6.99 -3.52
C THR A 649 -5.38 -7.72 -2.31
N LEU A 650 -5.61 -9.03 -2.43
CA LEU A 650 -6.20 -9.86 -1.37
C LEU A 650 -5.17 -10.40 -0.35
N PHE A 651 -3.93 -10.63 -0.80
CA PHE A 651 -2.88 -11.26 -0.01
C PHE A 651 -1.48 -10.93 -0.54
N ASP A 652 -0.47 -11.08 0.31
CA ASP A 652 0.96 -10.93 -0.04
C ASP A 652 1.81 -12.16 0.31
N THR A 653 1.17 -13.28 0.69
CA THR A 653 1.84 -14.56 0.92
C THR A 653 1.22 -15.66 0.06
N ALA A 654 2.02 -16.66 -0.31
CA ALA A 654 1.58 -17.79 -1.13
C ALA A 654 2.10 -19.14 -0.61
N VAL A 655 1.40 -20.22 -0.97
CA VAL A 655 1.75 -21.61 -0.67
C VAL A 655 1.72 -22.43 -1.96
N ALA A 656 2.83 -23.09 -2.27
CA ALA A 656 2.96 -24.05 -3.36
C ALA A 656 3.23 -25.45 -2.80
N PHE A 657 2.39 -26.42 -3.16
CA PHE A 657 2.57 -27.82 -2.77
C PHE A 657 3.12 -28.61 -3.97
N GLU A 658 4.40 -28.94 -3.95
CA GLU A 658 5.15 -29.47 -5.09
C GLU A 658 5.13 -31.00 -5.14
N ASN A 659 4.00 -31.56 -5.57
CA ASN A 659 3.85 -33.00 -5.76
C ASN A 659 4.20 -33.41 -7.21
N TYR A 660 5.46 -33.20 -7.63
CA TYR A 660 5.89 -33.44 -9.01
C TYR A 660 6.12 -34.92 -9.34
N PRO A 661 5.94 -35.35 -10.60
CA PRO A 661 6.11 -36.72 -11.05
C PRO A 661 7.60 -37.02 -11.29
N VAL A 662 8.40 -37.04 -10.22
CA VAL A 662 9.80 -37.43 -10.31
C VAL A 662 10.05 -38.65 -9.44
N ASP A 663 10.07 -39.83 -10.08
CA ASP A 663 10.45 -41.07 -9.40
C ASP A 663 11.91 -40.96 -8.91
N GLU A 664 12.17 -41.24 -7.64
CA GLU A 664 13.52 -41.30 -7.07
C GLU A 664 14.44 -42.27 -7.86
N GLU A 665 13.88 -43.31 -8.49
CA GLU A 665 14.60 -44.22 -9.40
C GLU A 665 15.11 -43.52 -10.68
N THR A 666 14.37 -42.53 -11.20
CA THR A 666 14.78 -41.76 -12.39
C THR A 666 15.90 -40.77 -12.06
N LEU A 667 15.87 -40.18 -10.85
CA LEU A 667 16.93 -39.28 -10.36
C LEU A 667 18.19 -40.02 -9.90
N SER A 668 18.04 -41.24 -9.37
CA SER A 668 19.16 -42.07 -8.87
C SER A 668 19.80 -42.97 -9.94
N GLY A 669 19.14 -43.17 -11.07
CA GLY A 669 19.64 -43.92 -12.22
C GLY A 669 20.86 -43.29 -12.90
N SER A 670 21.68 -44.12 -13.55
CA SER A 670 22.77 -43.64 -14.40
C SER A 670 22.34 -43.66 -15.87
N ALA A 671 22.25 -42.49 -16.49
CA ALA A 671 22.04 -42.32 -17.92
C ALA A 671 23.40 -42.35 -18.64
N ALA A 672 23.72 -43.44 -19.33
CA ALA A 672 24.97 -43.56 -20.10
C ALA A 672 26.27 -43.35 -19.28
N GLY A 673 26.27 -43.71 -17.98
CA GLY A 673 27.41 -43.47 -17.08
C GLY A 673 27.41 -42.09 -16.42
N LEU A 674 26.52 -41.18 -16.82
CA LEU A 674 26.26 -39.89 -16.18
C LEU A 674 25.20 -40.08 -15.09
N ARG A 675 25.45 -39.56 -13.89
CA ARG A 675 24.55 -39.60 -12.74
C ARG A 675 24.16 -38.18 -12.35
N LEU A 676 22.87 -37.94 -12.15
CA LEU A 676 22.39 -36.73 -11.51
C LEU A 676 22.66 -36.84 -10.00
N ALA A 677 23.50 -35.95 -9.48
CA ALA A 677 23.95 -35.95 -8.09
C ALA A 677 23.17 -34.96 -7.21
N GLY A 678 22.49 -34.00 -7.82
CA GLY A 678 21.73 -32.95 -7.14
C GLY A 678 21.00 -32.05 -8.13
N VAL A 679 19.92 -31.43 -7.67
CA VAL A 679 19.14 -30.43 -8.39
C VAL A 679 18.91 -29.27 -7.43
N LEU A 680 19.25 -28.05 -7.84
CA LEU A 680 19.02 -26.83 -7.07
C LEU A 680 18.18 -25.89 -7.92
N GLY A 681 16.95 -25.60 -7.47
CA GLY A 681 16.07 -24.60 -8.07
C GLY A 681 16.10 -23.29 -7.28
N THR A 682 16.27 -22.18 -7.98
CA THR A 682 16.13 -20.82 -7.42
C THR A 682 15.12 -20.05 -8.25
N ASP A 683 13.97 -19.78 -7.66
CA ASP A 683 12.94 -18.90 -8.21
C ASP A 683 12.93 -17.59 -7.44
N ALA A 684 12.72 -16.48 -8.13
CA ALA A 684 12.45 -15.21 -7.48
C ALA A 684 10.94 -15.11 -7.18
N THR A 685 10.59 -14.57 -6.01
CA THR A 685 9.21 -14.37 -5.58
C THR A 685 8.94 -12.89 -5.33
N HIS A 686 7.78 -12.42 -5.76
CA HIS A 686 7.30 -11.07 -5.48
C HIS A 686 6.49 -11.01 -4.16
N TYR A 687 6.10 -12.15 -3.61
CA TYR A 687 5.40 -12.28 -2.33
C TYR A 687 6.34 -12.00 -1.16
N THR A 688 5.81 -11.42 -0.08
CA THR A 688 6.52 -11.22 1.19
C THR A 688 7.07 -12.55 1.71
N VAL A 689 6.23 -13.60 1.63
CA VAL A 689 6.61 -14.99 1.92
C VAL A 689 5.96 -15.94 0.92
N ASN A 690 6.75 -16.84 0.36
CA ASN A 690 6.29 -17.99 -0.43
C ASN A 690 6.71 -19.29 0.29
N LEU A 691 5.72 -20.09 0.70
CA LEU A 691 5.93 -21.39 1.33
C LEU A 691 5.88 -22.50 0.26
N VAL A 692 7.01 -23.12 -0.02
CA VAL A 692 7.11 -24.28 -0.92
C VAL A 692 7.19 -25.56 -0.09
N VAL A 693 6.29 -26.50 -0.35
CA VAL A 693 6.14 -27.74 0.42
C VAL A 693 6.49 -28.92 -0.47
N LEU A 694 7.52 -29.67 -0.08
CA LEU A 694 8.03 -30.84 -0.77
C LEU A 694 7.63 -32.11 0.00
N PRO A 695 6.70 -32.91 -0.51
CA PRO A 695 6.34 -34.18 0.10
C PRO A 695 7.43 -35.24 -0.10
N GLY A 696 7.52 -36.21 0.80
CA GLY A 696 8.48 -37.31 0.75
C GLY A 696 8.40 -38.18 2.00
N GLU A 697 9.41 -39.04 2.22
CA GLU A 697 9.56 -39.73 3.52
C GLU A 697 9.65 -38.72 4.67
N ARG A 698 10.28 -37.57 4.39
CA ARG A 698 10.34 -36.39 5.26
C ARG A 698 9.68 -35.22 4.55
N LEU A 699 8.72 -34.57 5.21
CA LEU A 699 8.09 -33.37 4.66
C LEU A 699 9.05 -32.18 4.82
N CYS A 700 9.43 -31.55 3.71
CA CYS A 700 10.30 -30.38 3.71
C CYS A 700 9.51 -29.11 3.39
N LEU A 701 9.76 -28.05 4.16
CA LEU A 701 9.11 -26.75 4.07
C LEU A 701 10.17 -25.70 3.76
N HIS A 702 10.13 -25.10 2.57
CA HIS A 702 10.99 -23.99 2.19
C HIS A 702 10.19 -22.70 2.32
N LEU A 703 10.62 -21.81 3.20
CA LEU A 703 10.03 -20.50 3.43
C LEU A 703 10.92 -19.45 2.75
N ASP A 704 10.57 -19.09 1.52
CA ASP A 704 11.26 -18.06 0.74
C ASP A 704 10.66 -16.71 1.09
N HIS A 705 11.45 -15.80 1.66
CA HIS A 705 10.97 -14.52 2.15
C HIS A 705 11.82 -13.36 1.64
N ARG A 706 11.19 -12.19 1.54
CA ARG A 706 11.83 -10.95 1.16
C ARG A 706 12.49 -10.30 2.39
N PRO A 707 13.84 -10.20 2.46
CA PRO A 707 14.54 -9.69 3.64
C PRO A 707 14.30 -8.19 3.87
N ASP A 708 13.87 -7.45 2.85
CA ASP A 708 13.48 -6.04 2.94
C ASP A 708 12.08 -5.84 3.56
N MET A 709 11.23 -6.86 3.53
CA MET A 709 9.85 -6.84 4.05
C MET A 709 9.69 -7.63 5.36
N LEU A 710 10.45 -8.71 5.53
CA LEU A 710 10.40 -9.60 6.69
C LEU A 710 11.82 -9.90 7.17
N ASP A 711 12.11 -9.61 8.44
CA ASP A 711 13.42 -9.89 9.02
C ASP A 711 13.70 -11.42 9.03
N PRO A 712 14.91 -11.88 8.65
CA PRO A 712 15.23 -13.30 8.58
C PRO A 712 15.06 -14.08 9.89
N SER A 713 15.16 -13.42 11.05
CA SER A 713 14.88 -14.06 12.34
C SER A 713 13.38 -14.29 12.55
N THR A 714 12.54 -13.39 12.04
CA THR A 714 11.08 -13.54 12.06
C THR A 714 10.64 -14.68 11.13
N ALA A 715 11.22 -14.77 9.93
CA ALA A 715 10.97 -15.88 9.01
C ALA A 715 11.33 -17.25 9.62
N ARG A 716 12.47 -17.32 10.33
CA ARG A 716 12.86 -18.51 11.10
C ARG A 716 11.86 -18.85 12.22
N GLY A 717 11.39 -17.84 12.95
CA GLY A 717 10.35 -18.00 13.96
C GLY A 717 9.05 -18.55 13.37
N MET A 718 8.61 -18.02 12.22
CA MET A 718 7.43 -18.50 11.49
C MET A 718 7.56 -19.97 11.07
N ALA A 719 8.69 -20.36 10.48
CA ALA A 719 8.91 -21.72 10.02
C ALA A 719 8.87 -22.74 11.18
N GLU A 720 9.46 -22.37 12.32
CA GLU A 720 9.44 -23.19 13.53
C GLU A 720 8.05 -23.23 14.19
N ALA A 721 7.30 -22.12 14.18
CA ALA A 721 5.91 -22.09 14.64
C ALA A 721 5.00 -22.95 13.74
N LEU A 722 5.20 -22.94 12.43
CA LEU A 722 4.51 -23.84 11.49
C LEU A 722 4.82 -25.31 11.81
N ARG A 723 6.08 -25.65 12.12
CA ARG A 723 6.47 -26.99 12.57
C ARG A 723 5.72 -27.42 13.83
N ARG A 724 5.55 -26.51 14.81
CA ARG A 724 4.77 -26.79 16.04
C ARG A 724 3.30 -27.01 15.74
N LEU A 725 2.69 -26.20 14.89
CA LEU A 725 1.30 -26.38 14.43
C LEU A 725 1.10 -27.74 13.76
N LEU A 726 1.99 -28.12 12.85
CA LEU A 726 1.94 -29.43 12.19
C LEU A 726 2.16 -30.59 13.17
N THR A 727 3.01 -30.40 14.19
CA THR A 727 3.20 -31.37 15.27
C THR A 727 1.91 -31.51 16.09
N ALA A 728 1.26 -30.40 16.44
CA ALA A 728 -0.02 -30.41 17.14
C ALA A 728 -1.12 -31.10 16.31
N ALA A 729 -1.18 -30.87 14.99
CA ALA A 729 -2.11 -31.57 14.10
C ALA A 729 -1.88 -33.10 14.07
N ALA A 730 -0.63 -33.55 14.18
CA ALA A 730 -0.30 -34.97 14.21
C ALA A 730 -0.60 -35.64 15.58
N GLU A 731 -0.28 -34.94 16.68
CA GLU A 731 -0.22 -35.52 18.03
C GLU A 731 -1.43 -35.18 18.91
N GLN A 732 -1.99 -33.98 18.74
CA GLN A 732 -3.10 -33.43 19.54
C GLN A 732 -4.20 -32.85 18.66
N PRO A 733 -4.78 -33.61 17.70
CA PRO A 733 -5.74 -33.09 16.72
C PRO A 733 -7.04 -32.54 17.31
N ALA A 734 -7.38 -32.93 18.54
CA ALA A 734 -8.58 -32.48 19.27
C ALA A 734 -8.34 -31.21 20.10
N LEU A 735 -7.12 -30.68 20.11
CA LEU A 735 -6.79 -29.43 20.79
C LEU A 735 -7.53 -28.28 20.10
N ALA A 736 -8.10 -27.35 20.88
CA ALA A 736 -8.71 -26.16 20.32
C ALA A 736 -7.64 -25.30 19.63
N VAL A 737 -7.98 -24.63 18.52
CA VAL A 737 -7.05 -23.77 17.77
C VAL A 737 -6.42 -22.69 18.67
N ALA A 738 -7.15 -22.20 19.68
CA ALA A 738 -6.67 -21.23 20.65
C ALA A 738 -5.56 -21.72 21.57
N GLU A 739 -5.55 -23.03 21.85
CA GLU A 739 -4.65 -23.67 22.81
C GLU A 739 -3.33 -24.13 22.18
N VAL A 740 -3.20 -24.05 20.85
CA VAL A 740 -1.96 -24.39 20.16
C VAL A 740 -0.91 -23.32 20.44
N GLU A 741 0.10 -23.67 21.23
CA GLU A 741 1.23 -22.79 21.57
C GLU A 741 2.17 -22.62 20.37
N LEU A 742 2.36 -21.38 19.93
CA LEU A 742 3.22 -21.03 18.80
C LEU A 742 4.64 -20.69 19.24
N LEU A 743 4.80 -20.09 20.42
CA LEU A 743 6.09 -19.68 20.96
C LEU A 743 6.87 -20.90 21.46
N SER A 744 8.19 -20.81 21.41
CA SER A 744 9.02 -21.81 22.09
C SER A 744 9.00 -21.51 23.59
N ASP A 745 9.27 -22.49 24.44
CA ASP A 745 9.44 -22.24 25.87
C ASP A 745 10.51 -21.16 26.14
N GLU A 746 11.57 -21.13 25.32
CA GLU A 746 12.64 -20.13 25.39
C GLU A 746 12.16 -18.73 24.98
N GLU A 747 11.44 -18.61 23.86
CA GLU A 747 10.94 -17.33 23.36
C GLU A 747 9.85 -16.78 24.29
N ARG A 748 8.95 -17.64 24.75
CA ARG A 748 7.94 -17.32 25.77
C ARG A 748 8.60 -16.84 27.06
N HIS A 749 9.64 -17.52 27.53
CA HIS A 749 10.42 -17.08 28.68
C HIS A 749 11.08 -15.71 28.42
N ARG A 750 11.64 -15.51 27.23
CA ARG A 750 12.31 -14.26 26.85
C ARG A 750 11.37 -13.06 26.91
N VAL A 751 10.22 -13.14 26.24
CA VAL A 751 9.26 -12.01 26.15
C VAL A 751 8.48 -11.79 27.46
N LEU A 752 8.22 -12.83 28.26
CA LEU A 752 7.47 -12.69 29.52
C LEU A 752 8.33 -12.46 30.76
N ARG A 753 9.59 -12.92 30.76
CA ARG A 753 10.47 -12.95 31.94
C ARG A 753 11.79 -12.24 31.70
N GLU A 754 12.60 -12.69 30.74
CA GLU A 754 13.99 -12.21 30.56
C GLU A 754 14.06 -10.70 30.31
N TRP A 755 13.32 -10.20 29.31
CA TRP A 755 13.29 -8.76 28.99
C TRP A 755 12.48 -7.93 30.00
N ASN A 756 11.80 -8.61 30.92
CA ASN A 756 10.95 -8.06 31.95
C ASN A 756 11.54 -8.21 33.36
N ASP A 757 12.79 -8.69 33.48
CA ASP A 757 13.51 -8.80 34.75
C ASP A 757 14.10 -7.44 35.17
N THR A 758 13.20 -6.54 35.54
CA THR A 758 13.51 -5.15 35.89
C THR A 758 13.44 -4.88 37.39
N ALA A 759 13.33 -5.93 38.21
CA ALA A 759 13.21 -5.80 39.65
C ALA A 759 14.42 -5.05 40.23
N HIS A 760 14.16 -3.93 40.92
CA HIS A 760 15.22 -3.11 41.47
C HIS A 760 14.79 -2.43 42.78
N PRO A 761 15.63 -2.42 43.83
CA PRO A 761 15.33 -1.68 45.06
C PRO A 761 15.32 -0.17 44.79
N VAL A 762 14.35 0.54 45.36
CA VAL A 762 14.24 2.01 45.25
C VAL A 762 14.37 2.66 46.64
N PRO A 763 14.79 3.94 46.72
CA PRO A 763 14.89 4.64 47.99
C PRO A 763 13.57 4.63 48.78
N GLU A 764 13.65 4.36 50.08
CA GLU A 764 12.47 4.45 50.96
C GLU A 764 12.04 5.91 51.17
N GLY A 765 10.72 6.12 51.16
CA GLY A 765 10.08 7.41 51.45
C GLY A 765 9.27 7.97 50.29
N THR A 766 8.64 9.10 50.54
CA THR A 766 7.88 9.87 49.55
C THR A 766 8.73 10.95 48.90
N LEU A 767 8.16 11.67 47.92
CA LEU A 767 8.78 12.87 47.35
C LEU A 767 9.14 13.90 48.45
N VAL A 768 8.31 14.00 49.49
CA VAL A 768 8.53 14.89 50.63
C VAL A 768 9.76 14.47 51.43
N ASP A 769 9.85 13.17 51.78
CA ASP A 769 10.99 12.67 52.56
C ASP A 769 12.32 12.78 51.79
N LEU A 770 12.28 12.60 50.47
CA LEU A 770 13.46 12.75 49.62
C LEU A 770 13.88 14.23 49.52
N PHE A 771 12.92 15.15 49.32
CA PHE A 771 13.19 16.58 49.27
C PHE A 771 13.72 17.13 50.61
N GLU A 772 13.11 16.79 51.74
CA GLU A 772 13.52 17.26 53.07
C GLU A 772 14.96 16.80 53.41
N ARG A 773 15.31 15.56 53.06
CA ARG A 773 16.69 15.05 53.21
C ARG A 773 17.67 15.86 52.38
N GLN A 774 17.31 16.20 51.14
CA GLN A 774 18.15 16.99 50.25
C GLN A 774 18.29 18.45 50.73
N ALA A 775 17.19 19.07 51.16
CA ALA A 775 17.19 20.44 51.69
C ALA A 775 18.06 20.56 52.95
N ALA A 776 18.02 19.57 53.84
CA ALA A 776 18.89 19.48 55.01
C ALA A 776 20.37 19.26 54.64
N ARG A 777 20.65 18.48 53.58
CA ARG A 777 22.01 18.20 53.10
C ARG A 777 22.69 19.43 52.49
N ALA A 778 21.95 20.26 51.76
CA ALA A 778 22.51 21.36 50.97
C ALA A 778 21.71 22.68 51.08
N PRO A 779 21.49 23.22 52.30
CA PRO A 779 20.51 24.28 52.55
C PRO A 779 20.80 25.61 51.85
N HIS A 780 22.08 25.91 51.58
CA HIS A 780 22.54 27.16 50.99
C HIS A 780 22.65 27.13 49.46
N ARG A 781 22.44 25.97 48.83
CA ARG A 781 22.48 25.87 47.37
C ARG A 781 21.23 26.47 46.76
N THR A 782 21.36 26.98 45.55
CA THR A 782 20.24 27.44 44.73
C THR A 782 19.36 26.25 44.33
N ALA A 783 18.11 26.26 44.77
CA ALA A 783 17.10 25.26 44.43
C ALA A 783 16.31 25.67 43.18
N THR A 784 15.82 26.91 43.15
CA THR A 784 14.92 27.38 42.08
C THR A 784 15.31 28.79 41.63
N VAL A 785 15.23 29.03 40.33
CA VAL A 785 15.42 30.33 39.69
C VAL A 785 14.24 30.61 38.78
N PHE A 786 13.64 31.80 38.90
CA PHE A 786 12.63 32.31 37.97
C PHE A 786 12.90 33.80 37.76
N GLU A 787 13.21 34.17 36.51
CA GLU A 787 13.65 35.53 36.16
C GLU A 787 14.79 36.03 37.09
N GLU A 788 14.55 37.10 37.86
CA GLU A 788 15.52 37.66 38.81
C GLU A 788 15.41 37.03 40.22
N GLU A 789 14.34 36.28 40.51
CA GLU A 789 14.16 35.64 41.80
C GLU A 789 14.94 34.31 41.88
N THR A 790 15.66 34.14 42.99
CA THR A 790 16.42 32.93 43.28
C THR A 790 16.13 32.49 44.71
N LEU A 791 15.74 31.22 44.87
CA LEU A 791 15.53 30.60 46.18
C LEU A 791 16.57 29.53 46.46
N THR A 792 17.15 29.57 47.65
CA THR A 792 17.94 28.45 48.18
C THR A 792 17.05 27.30 48.65
N TYR A 793 17.61 26.09 48.79
CA TYR A 793 16.87 24.93 49.31
C TYR A 793 16.19 25.21 50.65
N ARG A 794 16.88 25.91 51.56
CA ARG A 794 16.32 26.31 52.86
C ARG A 794 15.18 27.31 52.73
N GLU A 795 15.28 28.28 51.82
CA GLU A 795 14.22 29.28 51.62
C GLU A 795 12.99 28.65 50.98
N LEU A 796 13.19 27.77 50.00
CA LEU A 796 12.12 27.01 49.35
C LEU A 796 11.39 26.10 50.36
N ASP A 797 12.14 25.33 51.15
CA ASP A 797 11.59 24.44 52.18
C ASP A 797 10.80 25.22 53.24
N ALA A 798 11.38 26.32 53.76
CA ALA A 798 10.70 27.15 54.76
C ALA A 798 9.43 27.84 54.23
N ARG A 799 9.41 28.27 52.96
CA ARG A 799 8.20 28.82 52.32
C ARG A 799 7.14 27.73 52.13
N ALA A 800 7.55 26.53 51.67
CA ALA A 800 6.65 25.40 51.48
C ALA A 800 6.06 24.89 52.80
N ASP A 801 6.83 24.85 53.89
CA ASP A 801 6.35 24.47 55.22
C ASP A 801 5.28 25.42 55.76
N ARG A 802 5.51 26.74 55.66
CA ARG A 802 4.51 27.74 56.09
C ARG A 802 3.21 27.63 55.30
N LEU A 803 3.31 27.44 53.99
CA LEU A 803 2.12 27.25 53.15
C LEU A 803 1.43 25.90 53.47
N ALA A 804 2.20 24.83 53.72
CA ALA A 804 1.64 23.54 54.11
C ALA A 804 0.86 23.61 55.43
N GLU A 805 1.34 24.37 56.41
CA GLU A 805 0.61 24.63 57.67
C GLU A 805 -0.72 25.33 57.42
N ARG A 806 -0.73 26.37 56.58
CA ARG A 806 -1.97 27.08 56.17
C ARG A 806 -2.94 26.17 55.42
N LEU A 807 -2.44 25.27 54.57
CA LEU A 807 -3.27 24.30 53.84
C LEU A 807 -3.91 23.29 54.80
N ARG A 808 -3.15 22.74 55.77
CA ARG A 808 -3.67 21.82 56.78
C ARG A 808 -4.73 22.48 57.66
N ALA A 809 -4.50 23.73 58.07
CA ALA A 809 -5.47 24.51 58.83
C ALA A 809 -6.82 24.69 58.12
N ARG A 810 -6.80 24.62 56.78
CA ARG A 810 -7.97 24.75 55.91
C ARG A 810 -8.47 23.42 55.34
N GLY A 811 -8.02 22.28 55.90
CA GLY A 811 -8.56 20.96 55.60
C GLY A 811 -7.80 20.14 54.55
N ALA A 812 -6.63 20.58 54.08
CA ALA A 812 -5.77 19.73 53.26
C ALA A 812 -5.15 18.61 54.11
N GLY A 813 -5.09 17.39 53.56
CA GLY A 813 -4.55 16.23 54.26
C GLY A 813 -4.51 14.96 53.40
N PRO A 814 -4.16 13.81 54.00
CA PRO A 814 -4.08 12.52 53.33
C PRO A 814 -5.33 12.16 52.54
N GLU A 815 -5.15 11.58 51.34
CA GLU A 815 -6.22 11.24 50.38
C GLU A 815 -7.03 12.46 49.86
N GLY A 816 -6.74 13.68 50.32
CA GLY A 816 -7.32 14.92 49.80
C GLY A 816 -6.61 15.42 48.54
N ILE A 817 -7.31 16.26 47.78
CA ILE A 817 -6.79 16.92 46.57
C ILE A 817 -6.78 18.44 46.81
N VAL A 818 -5.69 19.10 46.44
CA VAL A 818 -5.60 20.56 46.41
C VAL A 818 -5.31 21.00 44.97
N ALA A 819 -6.17 21.84 44.42
CA ALA A 819 -5.98 22.40 43.09
C ALA A 819 -4.97 23.55 43.12
N VAL A 820 -4.12 23.65 42.10
CA VAL A 820 -3.11 24.70 41.96
C VAL A 820 -3.32 25.38 40.61
N ALA A 821 -3.81 26.62 40.64
CA ALA A 821 -4.02 27.47 39.48
C ALA A 821 -3.12 28.69 39.55
N LEU A 822 -1.85 28.49 39.18
CA LEU A 822 -0.79 29.50 39.19
C LEU A 822 -0.07 29.51 37.84
N HIS A 823 0.36 30.70 37.40
CA HIS A 823 1.33 30.81 36.31
C HIS A 823 2.73 30.41 36.80
N ARG A 824 3.62 30.08 35.85
CA ARG A 824 5.02 29.72 36.14
C ARG A 824 5.70 30.82 36.93
N SER A 825 6.21 30.46 38.10
CA SER A 825 6.75 31.36 39.13
C SER A 825 7.48 30.52 40.20
N THR A 826 8.16 31.16 41.15
CA THR A 826 8.69 30.44 42.32
C THR A 826 7.56 30.00 43.27
N GLU A 827 6.47 30.78 43.35
CA GLU A 827 5.26 30.50 44.11
C GLU A 827 4.60 29.19 43.66
N MET A 828 4.60 28.90 42.36
CA MET A 828 4.10 27.62 41.83
C MET A 828 4.90 26.44 42.41
N VAL A 829 6.23 26.52 42.44
CA VAL A 829 7.09 25.46 43.00
C VAL A 829 6.87 25.30 44.50
N VAL A 830 6.76 26.43 45.22
CA VAL A 830 6.41 26.45 46.66
C VAL A 830 5.05 25.78 46.89
N ALA A 831 4.03 26.09 46.08
CA ALA A 831 2.69 25.54 46.20
C ALA A 831 2.66 24.02 46.00
N LEU A 832 3.34 23.49 44.97
CA LEU A 832 3.41 22.05 44.73
C LEU A 832 4.03 21.30 45.91
N LEU A 833 5.17 21.79 46.43
CA LEU A 833 5.81 21.20 47.61
C LEU A 833 4.94 21.32 48.87
N ALA A 834 4.27 22.46 49.07
CA ALA A 834 3.40 22.70 50.21
C ALA A 834 2.19 21.76 50.23
N VAL A 835 1.59 21.50 49.07
CA VAL A 835 0.50 20.53 48.92
C VAL A 835 0.98 19.14 49.31
N LEU A 836 2.11 18.68 48.77
CA LEU A 836 2.67 17.37 49.13
C LEU A 836 3.02 17.28 50.63
N LYS A 837 3.63 18.34 51.20
CA LYS A 837 3.95 18.44 52.63
C LYS A 837 2.69 18.50 53.51
N SER A 838 1.54 18.92 52.99
CA SER A 838 0.27 18.83 53.71
C SER A 838 -0.27 17.39 53.78
N GLY A 839 0.26 16.49 52.95
CA GLY A 839 -0.20 15.10 52.79
C GLY A 839 -1.23 14.92 51.67
N ALA A 840 -1.65 15.99 51.01
CA ALA A 840 -2.59 15.98 49.90
C ALA A 840 -1.89 15.78 48.55
N ALA A 841 -2.66 15.34 47.55
CA ALA A 841 -2.25 15.31 46.16
C ALA A 841 -2.50 16.66 45.49
N TYR A 842 -1.59 17.12 44.63
CA TYR A 842 -1.84 18.33 43.84
C TYR A 842 -2.60 18.01 42.55
N LEU A 843 -3.50 18.91 42.17
CA LEU A 843 -4.20 18.93 40.90
C LEU A 843 -3.78 20.19 40.13
N PRO A 844 -2.96 20.07 39.07
CA PRO A 844 -2.59 21.22 38.27
C PRO A 844 -3.79 21.69 37.44
N VAL A 845 -4.11 22.99 37.52
CA VAL A 845 -5.17 23.64 36.75
C VAL A 845 -4.55 24.78 35.97
N ASP A 846 -4.46 24.64 34.65
CA ASP A 846 -3.94 25.70 33.79
C ASP A 846 -4.96 26.84 33.66
N PRO A 847 -4.66 28.07 34.14
CA PRO A 847 -5.58 29.20 34.04
C PRO A 847 -5.87 29.65 32.61
N GLY A 848 -5.07 29.22 31.62
CA GLY A 848 -5.31 29.49 30.21
C GLY A 848 -6.37 28.59 29.58
N LEU A 849 -6.86 27.56 30.28
CA LEU A 849 -7.94 26.71 29.78
C LEU A 849 -9.29 27.45 29.79
N PRO A 850 -10.23 27.09 28.91
CA PRO A 850 -11.58 27.64 28.93
C PRO A 850 -12.27 27.47 30.29
N ALA A 851 -13.09 28.45 30.70
CA ALA A 851 -13.73 28.45 32.01
C ALA A 851 -14.59 27.20 32.26
N ASP A 852 -15.29 26.69 31.23
CA ASP A 852 -16.10 25.47 31.33
C ASP A 852 -15.24 24.22 31.57
N ARG A 853 -14.06 24.16 30.94
CA ARG A 853 -13.07 23.09 31.13
C ARG A 853 -12.54 23.09 32.56
N VAL A 854 -12.18 24.27 33.07
CA VAL A 854 -11.71 24.45 34.45
C VAL A 854 -12.81 24.09 35.44
N GLY A 855 -14.04 24.57 35.21
CA GLY A 855 -15.20 24.26 36.04
C GLY A 855 -15.47 22.76 36.11
N TYR A 856 -15.39 22.05 34.98
CA TYR A 856 -15.50 20.59 34.95
C TYR A 856 -14.40 19.90 35.77
N ILE A 857 -13.13 20.28 35.59
CA ILE A 857 -12.00 19.68 36.31
C ILE A 857 -12.17 19.86 37.83
N LEU A 858 -12.57 21.06 38.26
CA LEU A 858 -12.81 21.36 39.67
C LEU A 858 -14.03 20.59 40.21
N ALA A 859 -15.09 20.44 39.42
CA ALA A 859 -16.29 19.70 39.81
C ALA A 859 -16.05 18.19 39.94
N ASP A 860 -15.34 17.59 38.97
CA ASP A 860 -15.04 16.16 38.95
C ASP A 860 -14.00 15.79 40.02
N ALA A 861 -13.00 16.65 40.25
CA ALA A 861 -11.98 16.41 41.27
C ALA A 861 -12.42 16.73 42.71
N ALA A 862 -13.39 17.63 42.87
CA ALA A 862 -13.86 18.13 44.17
C ALA A 862 -12.70 18.48 45.15
N PRO A 863 -11.75 19.35 44.76
CA PRO A 863 -10.59 19.67 45.58
C PRO A 863 -11.02 20.38 46.88
N ALA A 864 -10.30 20.10 47.97
CA ALA A 864 -10.56 20.73 49.26
C ALA A 864 -10.28 22.24 49.23
N LEU A 865 -9.27 22.65 48.45
CA LEU A 865 -8.80 24.03 48.31
C LEU A 865 -8.28 24.27 46.89
N LEU A 866 -8.31 25.54 46.47
CA LEU A 866 -7.69 26.05 45.24
C LEU A 866 -6.65 27.11 45.58
N ILE A 867 -5.37 26.83 45.33
CA ILE A 867 -4.28 27.80 45.48
C ILE A 867 -4.20 28.64 44.20
N THR A 868 -4.25 29.97 44.33
CA THR A 868 -4.17 30.88 43.19
C THR A 868 -3.67 32.27 43.62
N THR A 869 -3.58 33.22 42.68
CA THR A 869 -3.31 34.65 42.96
C THR A 869 -4.60 35.46 42.81
N SER A 870 -4.62 36.68 43.35
CA SER A 870 -5.75 37.60 43.22
C SER A 870 -6.09 37.90 41.75
N ALA A 871 -5.06 38.03 40.90
CA ALA A 871 -5.21 38.23 39.47
C ALA A 871 -5.79 37.00 38.75
N THR A 872 -5.28 35.80 39.04
CA THR A 872 -5.77 34.56 38.43
C THR A 872 -7.16 34.19 38.94
N ALA A 873 -7.48 34.46 40.22
CA ALA A 873 -8.81 34.26 40.79
C ALA A 873 -9.92 35.01 40.05
N ALA A 874 -9.62 36.18 39.46
CA ALA A 874 -10.61 36.98 38.74
C ALA A 874 -11.04 36.40 37.39
N VAL A 875 -10.27 35.46 36.82
CA VAL A 875 -10.56 34.81 35.52
C VAL A 875 -11.01 33.36 35.65
N LEU A 876 -10.91 32.78 36.86
CA LEU A 876 -11.36 31.43 37.15
C LEU A 876 -12.88 31.39 37.36
N PRO A 877 -13.56 30.27 37.01
CA PRO A 877 -14.99 30.14 37.21
C PRO A 877 -15.37 30.18 38.69
N ASP A 878 -16.50 30.81 39.00
CA ASP A 878 -17.06 30.89 40.36
C ASP A 878 -17.78 29.60 40.79
N GLU A 879 -18.22 28.79 39.82
CA GLU A 879 -18.84 27.49 40.03
C GLU A 879 -17.96 26.37 39.44
N PRO A 880 -17.72 25.26 40.18
CA PRO A 880 -18.18 25.00 41.54
C PRO A 880 -17.46 25.87 42.58
N ALA A 881 -18.17 26.21 43.66
CA ALA A 881 -17.60 26.97 44.78
C ALA A 881 -16.51 26.17 45.54
N VAL A 882 -15.25 26.35 45.14
CA VAL A 882 -14.06 25.81 45.81
C VAL A 882 -13.41 26.90 46.68
N PRO A 883 -13.10 26.66 47.96
CA PRO A 883 -12.42 27.67 48.78
C PRO A 883 -11.04 28.02 48.21
N ARG A 884 -10.82 29.31 47.94
CA ARG A 884 -9.59 29.84 47.33
C ARG A 884 -8.60 30.29 48.40
N LEU A 885 -7.33 29.98 48.21
CA LEU A 885 -6.20 30.48 49.00
C LEU A 885 -5.33 31.38 48.11
N LEU A 886 -5.35 32.68 48.38
CA LEU A 886 -4.55 33.66 47.65
C LEU A 886 -3.14 33.71 48.21
N VAL A 887 -2.13 33.50 47.36
CA VAL A 887 -0.71 33.46 47.76
C VAL A 887 -0.03 34.82 47.67
N ASP A 888 -0.66 35.80 47.01
CA ASP A 888 -0.20 37.18 46.85
C ASP A 888 -0.82 38.16 47.86
N GLU A 889 -1.84 37.74 48.62
CA GLU A 889 -2.35 38.47 49.78
C GLU A 889 -1.49 38.16 51.03
N GLY A 890 -1.14 39.19 51.80
CA GLY A 890 -0.24 39.06 52.96
C GLY A 890 -0.77 38.10 54.03
N ASP A 891 0.15 37.57 54.85
CA ASP A 891 -0.12 36.65 55.99
C ASP A 891 -0.94 37.29 57.14
N GLU A 892 -1.62 38.41 56.91
CA GLU A 892 -2.34 39.17 57.94
C GLU A 892 -3.62 38.45 58.38
N GLY A 893 -3.51 37.57 59.40
CA GLY A 893 -4.63 37.32 60.32
C GLY A 893 -4.99 35.88 60.67
N ASP A 894 -4.34 34.85 60.12
CA ASP A 894 -4.64 33.47 60.55
C ASP A 894 -3.85 33.12 61.82
N ALA A 895 -4.44 33.41 62.98
CA ALA A 895 -4.06 32.69 64.20
C ALA A 895 -4.44 31.21 64.00
N VAL A 896 -3.50 30.42 63.49
CA VAL A 896 -3.70 28.98 63.30
C VAL A 896 -3.64 28.31 64.67
N ASP A 897 -4.77 27.88 65.22
CA ASP A 897 -4.76 26.94 66.34
C ASP A 897 -3.93 25.71 65.93
N ALA A 898 -3.06 25.24 66.82
CA ALA A 898 -2.19 24.10 66.54
C ALA A 898 -3.03 22.83 66.25
N VAL A 899 -3.36 22.62 64.98
CA VAL A 899 -4.00 21.39 64.49
C VAL A 899 -2.98 20.27 64.64
N ALA A 900 -3.40 19.14 65.23
CA ALA A 900 -2.53 17.96 65.33
C ALA A 900 -2.03 17.60 63.93
N ALA A 901 -0.71 17.43 63.79
CA ALA A 901 -0.11 17.10 62.49
C ALA A 901 -0.75 15.80 61.95
N PRO A 902 -1.34 15.83 60.75
CA PRO A 902 -1.88 14.63 60.13
C PRO A 902 -0.75 13.62 59.89
N PRO A 903 -1.06 12.31 59.77
CA PRO A 903 -0.06 11.31 59.45
C PRO A 903 0.64 11.68 58.14
N ARG A 904 1.97 11.51 58.11
CA ARG A 904 2.79 11.73 56.90
C ARG A 904 2.28 10.84 55.76
N PRO A 905 2.37 11.29 54.50
CA PRO A 905 2.03 10.45 53.36
C PRO A 905 2.94 9.21 53.37
N VAL A 906 2.33 8.06 53.08
CA VAL A 906 3.04 6.80 52.78
C VAL A 906 3.20 6.64 51.26
N GLY A 907 4.05 5.72 50.80
CA GLY A 907 4.25 5.46 49.36
C GLY A 907 2.94 5.20 48.59
N SER A 908 2.02 4.52 49.28
CA SER A 908 0.58 4.44 49.02
C SER A 908 -0.08 5.65 48.37
N SER A 909 0.14 6.78 49.03
CA SER A 909 -0.72 7.98 49.00
C SER A 909 -0.67 8.65 47.64
N PRO A 910 -1.76 9.30 47.19
CA PRO A 910 -1.76 10.00 45.92
C PRO A 910 -0.79 11.19 46.00
N ALA A 911 0.10 11.31 45.02
CA ALA A 911 1.03 12.43 44.89
C ALA A 911 0.42 13.53 44.01
N TYR A 912 -0.22 13.15 42.90
CA TYR A 912 -0.86 14.08 41.99
C TYR A 912 -2.04 13.45 41.25
N VAL A 913 -2.91 14.34 40.77
CA VAL A 913 -4.01 14.00 39.84
C VAL A 913 -3.84 14.84 38.59
N ILE A 914 -3.59 14.22 37.45
CA ILE A 914 -3.46 14.91 36.17
C ILE A 914 -4.61 14.51 35.25
N TYR A 915 -5.29 15.48 34.66
CA TYR A 915 -6.39 15.24 33.73
C TYR A 915 -5.88 15.02 32.31
N THR A 916 -6.40 13.98 31.66
CA THR A 916 -6.18 13.69 30.25
C THR A 916 -7.51 13.71 29.48
N SER A 917 -7.44 13.87 28.16
CA SER A 917 -8.61 13.71 27.26
C SER A 917 -9.20 12.30 27.40
N GLY A 918 -10.51 12.19 27.23
CA GLY A 918 -11.24 10.93 27.42
C GLY A 918 -12.06 10.55 26.20
N SER A 919 -12.01 9.28 25.81
CA SER A 919 -12.78 8.70 24.69
C SER A 919 -14.30 8.88 24.82
N THR A 920 -14.82 9.13 26.02
CA THR A 920 -16.25 9.42 26.29
C THR A 920 -16.62 10.89 26.08
N GLY A 921 -15.70 11.71 25.57
CA GLY A 921 -15.87 13.13 25.32
C GLY A 921 -15.73 14.03 26.55
N ARG A 922 -15.26 13.50 27.68
CA ARG A 922 -14.96 14.29 28.88
C ARG A 922 -13.60 13.93 29.47
N PRO A 923 -12.86 14.91 30.04
CA PRO A 923 -11.58 14.65 30.70
C PRO A 923 -11.68 13.67 31.85
N LYS A 924 -10.62 12.90 32.06
CA LYS A 924 -10.47 11.91 33.15
C LYS A 924 -9.23 12.21 33.98
N GLY A 925 -9.39 12.27 35.31
CA GLY A 925 -8.26 12.45 36.24
C GLY A 925 -7.51 11.16 36.49
N VAL A 926 -6.21 11.12 36.23
CA VAL A 926 -5.32 9.98 36.52
C VAL A 926 -4.68 10.18 37.88
N VAL A 927 -4.88 9.23 38.80
CA VAL A 927 -4.37 9.32 40.17
C VAL A 927 -3.06 8.54 40.30
N VAL A 928 -1.94 9.24 40.49
CA VAL A 928 -0.60 8.62 40.63
C VAL A 928 -0.12 8.71 42.06
N ALA A 929 0.39 7.60 42.59
CA ALA A 929 0.89 7.47 43.95
C ALA A 929 2.37 7.86 44.08
N HIS A 930 2.81 8.11 45.32
CA HIS A 930 4.20 8.46 45.61
C HIS A 930 5.19 7.37 45.23
N ASP A 931 4.88 6.10 45.49
CA ASP A 931 5.75 4.97 45.15
C ASP A 931 6.02 4.87 43.64
N ALA A 932 5.00 5.06 42.80
CA ALA A 932 5.10 5.04 41.35
C ALA A 932 6.06 6.12 40.83
N ILE A 933 5.87 7.38 41.27
CA ILE A 933 6.74 8.48 40.83
C ILE A 933 8.15 8.38 41.44
N VAL A 934 8.30 7.93 42.69
CA VAL A 934 9.62 7.72 43.29
C VAL A 934 10.39 6.63 42.53
N ASN A 935 9.75 5.53 42.12
CA ASN A 935 10.37 4.52 41.28
C ASN A 935 10.90 5.12 39.96
N ARG A 936 10.07 5.93 39.30
CA ARG A 936 10.43 6.60 38.04
C ARG A 936 11.61 7.55 38.19
N LEU A 937 11.64 8.35 39.26
CA LEU A 937 12.74 9.31 39.51
C LEU A 937 14.02 8.63 39.97
N ALA A 938 13.93 7.57 40.78
CA ALA A 938 15.10 6.80 41.21
C ALA A 938 15.78 6.11 40.02
N TRP A 939 15.00 5.52 39.10
CA TRP A 939 15.52 5.00 37.85
C TRP A 939 16.19 6.10 37.02
N MET A 940 15.53 7.25 36.86
CA MET A 940 16.06 8.39 36.08
C MET A 940 17.40 8.86 36.63
N GLN A 941 17.50 8.94 37.96
CA GLN A 941 18.73 9.33 38.63
C GLN A 941 19.85 8.31 38.39
N ALA A 942 19.57 7.02 38.46
CA ALA A 942 20.58 6.00 38.22
C ALA A 942 21.05 5.97 36.76
N ALA A 943 20.12 6.14 35.82
CA ALA A 943 20.40 6.16 34.39
C ALA A 943 21.19 7.40 33.97
N TYR A 944 20.79 8.58 34.45
CA TYR A 944 21.30 9.85 33.93
C TYR A 944 22.25 10.57 34.87
N ARG A 945 22.22 10.28 36.18
CA ARG A 945 23.15 10.79 37.20
C ARG A 945 23.19 12.31 37.25
N LEU A 946 22.08 12.91 37.64
CA LEU A 946 22.03 14.34 37.86
C LEU A 946 22.78 14.68 39.16
N ASP A 947 23.58 15.74 39.11
CA ASP A 947 24.37 16.20 40.25
C ASP A 947 24.14 17.67 40.56
N ASP A 948 24.88 18.15 41.55
CA ASP A 948 24.69 19.47 42.11
C ASP A 948 25.09 20.61 41.14
N THR A 949 25.82 20.30 40.05
CA THR A 949 26.23 21.23 38.99
C THR A 949 25.20 21.35 37.87
N ASP A 950 24.18 20.50 37.87
CA ASP A 950 23.16 20.48 36.83
C ASP A 950 22.10 21.58 37.00
N ARG A 951 21.55 21.97 35.86
CA ARG A 951 20.46 22.95 35.75
C ARG A 951 19.39 22.39 34.83
N VAL A 952 18.22 22.13 35.40
CA VAL A 952 17.07 21.55 34.68
C VAL A 952 16.11 22.67 34.32
N LEU A 953 15.70 22.74 33.06
CA LEU A 953 14.71 23.71 32.61
C LEU A 953 13.29 23.15 32.80
N GLN A 954 12.52 23.76 33.69
CA GLN A 954 11.08 23.57 33.79
C GLN A 954 10.40 24.38 32.68
N LYS A 955 9.96 23.70 31.63
CA LYS A 955 9.27 24.35 30.51
C LYS A 955 7.98 23.65 30.11
N THR A 956 7.76 22.43 30.55
CA THR A 956 6.57 21.68 30.19
C THR A 956 5.38 22.25 30.95
N PRO A 957 4.20 22.45 30.34
CA PRO A 957 3.03 22.89 31.10
C PRO A 957 2.73 21.87 32.21
N PHE A 958 2.49 22.37 33.42
CA PHE A 958 2.38 21.53 34.62
C PHE A 958 1.12 20.66 34.69
N GLY A 959 0.17 20.88 33.78
CA GLY A 959 -0.93 19.96 33.49
C GLY A 959 -0.51 18.69 32.73
N PHE A 960 0.75 18.59 32.28
CA PHE A 960 1.32 17.37 31.69
C PHE A 960 2.28 16.71 32.68
N ASP A 961 2.24 15.39 32.73
CA ASP A 961 3.00 14.54 33.65
C ASP A 961 4.52 14.59 33.45
N VAL A 962 5.01 14.90 32.24
CA VAL A 962 6.43 15.17 31.98
C VAL A 962 6.97 16.29 32.89
N SER A 963 6.15 17.27 33.25
CA SER A 963 6.56 18.33 34.16
C SER A 963 6.94 17.82 35.56
N VAL A 964 6.43 16.66 35.97
CA VAL A 964 6.63 16.10 37.32
C VAL A 964 8.11 15.83 37.56
N TRP A 965 8.82 15.20 36.60
CA TRP A 965 10.26 15.00 36.77
C TRP A 965 11.05 16.30 36.59
N GLU A 966 10.58 17.24 35.76
CA GLU A 966 11.21 18.57 35.66
C GLU A 966 11.20 19.27 37.02
N PHE A 967 10.08 19.21 37.76
CA PHE A 967 9.97 19.80 39.10
C PHE A 967 10.80 19.05 40.14
N PHE A 968 10.56 17.76 40.29
CA PHE A 968 11.04 17.06 41.49
C PHE A 968 12.44 16.49 41.32
N TRP A 969 12.82 15.92 40.17
CA TRP A 969 14.13 15.30 40.00
C TRP A 969 15.32 16.20 40.40
N PRO A 970 15.43 17.47 39.93
CA PRO A 970 16.53 18.34 40.36
C PRO A 970 16.49 18.64 41.86
N LEU A 971 15.30 18.81 42.42
CA LEU A 971 15.08 19.13 43.84
C LEU A 971 15.40 17.96 44.78
N LEU A 972 15.34 16.72 44.30
CA LEU A 972 15.71 15.54 45.10
C LEU A 972 17.22 15.33 45.15
N GLU A 973 17.97 15.83 44.16
CA GLU A 973 19.39 15.51 43.96
C GLU A 973 20.34 16.69 44.24
N GLY A 974 19.80 17.90 44.42
CA GLY A 974 20.60 19.09 44.77
C GLY A 974 20.99 19.98 43.59
N ALA A 975 20.41 19.74 42.41
CA ALA A 975 20.55 20.60 41.23
C ALA A 975 19.69 21.87 41.36
N THR A 976 19.82 22.75 40.38
CA THR A 976 18.96 23.93 40.23
C THR A 976 17.84 23.69 39.22
N LEU A 977 16.61 23.94 39.65
CA LEU A 977 15.43 24.07 38.80
C LEU A 977 15.35 25.50 38.24
N VAL A 978 15.35 25.66 36.92
CA VAL A 978 15.16 26.95 36.24
C VAL A 978 13.78 26.96 35.62
N VAL A 979 12.93 27.90 36.02
CA VAL A 979 11.54 27.98 35.55
C VAL A 979 11.45 28.91 34.34
N ALA A 980 10.92 28.41 33.23
CA ALA A 980 10.68 29.20 32.02
C ALA A 980 9.52 30.18 32.22
N ARG A 981 9.56 31.33 31.54
CA ARG A 981 8.44 32.28 31.53
C ARG A 981 7.17 31.64 30.95
N PRO A 982 5.97 32.13 31.30
CA PRO A 982 4.72 31.76 30.63
C PRO A 982 4.85 31.87 29.10
N ASP A 983 4.30 30.90 28.37
CA ASP A 983 4.39 30.75 26.90
C ASP A 983 5.79 30.62 26.27
N GLY A 984 6.88 30.84 27.00
CA GLY A 984 8.24 30.71 26.46
C GLY A 984 8.59 29.32 25.92
N HIS A 985 7.87 28.29 26.37
CA HIS A 985 8.03 26.92 25.89
C HIS A 985 7.64 26.70 24.42
N LYS A 986 6.91 27.64 23.81
CA LYS A 986 6.49 27.61 22.40
C LYS A 986 7.46 28.35 21.47
N ASP A 987 8.45 29.05 22.03
CA ASP A 987 9.35 29.96 21.30
C ASP A 987 10.78 29.38 21.25
N PRO A 988 11.21 28.80 20.10
CA PRO A 988 12.55 28.23 19.94
C PRO A 988 13.69 29.21 20.21
N VAL A 989 13.51 30.49 19.85
CA VAL A 989 14.51 31.55 20.04
C VAL A 989 14.69 31.82 21.53
N TYR A 990 13.59 31.96 22.26
CA TYR A 990 13.62 32.11 23.71
C TYR A 990 14.25 30.90 24.39
N LEU A 991 13.93 29.68 23.96
CA LEU A 991 14.51 28.46 24.52
C LEU A 991 16.03 28.41 24.31
N ALA A 992 16.51 28.66 23.09
CA ALA A 992 17.94 28.67 22.80
C ALA A 992 18.68 29.73 23.62
N ARG A 993 18.12 30.94 23.73
CA ARG A 993 18.65 32.02 24.58
C ARG A 993 18.69 31.61 26.05
N THR A 994 17.59 31.07 26.58
CA THR A 994 17.48 30.65 27.98
C THR A 994 18.47 29.52 28.29
N ILE A 995 18.60 28.54 27.40
CA ILE A 995 19.57 27.44 27.55
C ILE A 995 21.00 27.98 27.68
N GLN A 996 21.36 28.97 26.85
CA GLN A 996 22.69 29.58 26.87
C GLN A 996 22.92 30.47 28.10
N GLU A 997 22.01 31.41 28.38
CA GLU A 997 22.13 32.38 29.47
C GLU A 997 22.10 31.70 30.84
N GLN A 998 21.17 30.75 31.03
CA GLN A 998 21.02 30.01 32.27
C GLN A 998 21.87 28.73 32.31
N ARG A 999 22.71 28.47 31.29
CA ARG A 999 23.60 27.30 31.20
C ARG A 999 22.87 25.99 31.52
N ILE A 1000 21.70 25.79 30.92
CA ILE A 1000 20.87 24.59 31.14
C ILE A 1000 21.64 23.35 30.71
N THR A 1001 21.62 22.30 31.54
CA THR A 1001 22.32 21.04 31.28
C THR A 1001 21.36 19.91 30.88
N THR A 1002 20.10 19.98 31.32
CA THR A 1002 19.09 18.96 31.06
C THR A 1002 17.78 19.61 30.64
N VAL A 1003 17.23 19.16 29.52
CA VAL A 1003 15.98 19.67 28.96
C VAL A 1003 15.18 18.56 28.30
N HIS A 1004 13.86 18.66 28.40
CA HIS A 1004 12.92 17.82 27.66
C HIS A 1004 12.58 18.45 26.30
N PHE A 1005 12.23 17.69 25.29
CA PHE A 1005 11.48 18.17 24.13
C PHE A 1005 10.39 17.17 23.76
N VAL A 1006 9.30 17.67 23.20
CA VAL A 1006 8.43 16.86 22.35
C VAL A 1006 9.09 16.80 20.97
N PRO A 1007 9.06 15.67 20.22
CA PRO A 1007 9.70 15.56 18.91
C PRO A 1007 9.39 16.70 17.93
N SER A 1008 8.15 17.16 17.82
CA SER A 1008 7.79 18.31 16.97
C SER A 1008 8.49 19.62 17.41
N MET A 1009 8.59 19.86 18.71
CA MET A 1009 9.29 21.02 19.25
C MET A 1009 10.80 20.89 19.12
N LEU A 1010 11.33 19.66 19.20
CA LEU A 1010 12.74 19.40 18.92
C LEU A 1010 13.07 19.77 17.47
N ALA A 1011 12.24 19.36 16.51
CA ALA A 1011 12.42 19.72 15.12
C ALA A 1011 12.44 21.26 14.94
N ALA A 1012 11.45 21.96 15.47
CA ALA A 1012 11.40 23.43 15.42
C ALA A 1012 12.61 24.10 16.09
N PHE A 1013 13.09 23.53 17.20
CA PHE A 1013 14.29 24.00 17.89
C PHE A 1013 15.57 23.79 17.07
N LEU A 1014 15.68 22.69 16.33
CA LEU A 1014 16.87 22.38 15.52
C LEU A 1014 17.00 23.25 14.27
N GLU A 1015 15.89 23.83 13.78
CA GLU A 1015 15.89 24.81 12.68
C GLU A 1015 16.33 26.21 13.12
N GLU A 1016 16.24 26.52 14.41
CA GLU A 1016 16.64 27.82 14.95
C GLU A 1016 18.18 27.94 14.98
N PRO A 1017 18.80 28.92 14.27
CA PRO A 1017 20.27 29.01 14.16
C PRO A 1017 21.00 29.10 15.51
N SER A 1018 20.37 29.72 16.51
CA SER A 1018 20.95 29.86 17.85
C SER A 1018 21.00 28.54 18.63
N ALA A 1019 20.29 27.48 18.22
CA ALA A 1019 20.33 26.17 18.85
C ALA A 1019 21.75 25.56 18.85
N ALA A 1020 22.54 25.79 17.78
CA ALA A 1020 23.94 25.36 17.70
C ALA A 1020 24.84 25.92 18.82
N GLY A 1021 24.42 27.00 19.48
CA GLY A 1021 25.10 27.63 20.61
C GLY A 1021 24.83 26.97 21.97
N CYS A 1022 23.90 26.02 22.05
CA CYS A 1022 23.44 25.40 23.29
C CYS A 1022 24.41 24.32 23.85
N ARG A 1023 25.69 24.69 24.01
CA ARG A 1023 26.79 23.79 24.40
C ARG A 1023 26.82 23.42 25.89
N SER A 1024 25.97 24.02 26.71
CA SER A 1024 25.82 23.66 28.13
C SER A 1024 25.01 22.38 28.33
N LEU A 1025 24.21 21.98 27.33
CA LEU A 1025 23.42 20.76 27.37
C LEU A 1025 24.34 19.56 27.54
N ARG A 1026 23.95 18.67 28.45
CA ARG A 1026 24.61 17.38 28.69
C ARG A 1026 23.69 16.22 28.32
N ARG A 1027 22.37 16.43 28.43
CA ARG A 1027 21.34 15.42 28.23
C ARG A 1027 20.09 16.08 27.64
N VAL A 1028 19.56 15.48 26.59
CA VAL A 1028 18.26 15.88 26.03
C VAL A 1028 17.33 14.68 26.03
N VAL A 1029 16.15 14.87 26.60
CA VAL A 1029 15.12 13.83 26.70
C VAL A 1029 14.00 14.18 25.72
N CYS A 1030 13.53 13.21 24.95
CA CYS A 1030 12.37 13.34 24.08
C CYS A 1030 11.29 12.33 24.45
N SER A 1031 10.05 12.78 24.52
CA SER A 1031 8.89 11.90 24.70
C SER A 1031 7.60 12.59 24.27
N GLY A 1032 6.51 11.82 24.20
CA GLY A 1032 5.17 12.34 23.89
C GLY A 1032 4.72 12.13 22.44
N GLU A 1033 5.64 11.87 21.50
CA GLU A 1033 5.35 11.51 20.10
C GLU A 1033 6.36 10.48 19.59
N ALA A 1034 6.09 9.90 18.42
CA ALA A 1034 7.10 9.11 17.71
C ALA A 1034 8.26 10.02 17.28
N LEU A 1035 9.48 9.65 17.64
CA LEU A 1035 10.68 10.37 17.25
C LEU A 1035 11.16 9.87 15.88
N SER A 1036 11.25 10.76 14.89
CA SER A 1036 11.73 10.37 13.56
C SER A 1036 13.26 10.26 13.51
N GLU A 1037 13.73 9.37 12.63
CA GLU A 1037 15.15 9.23 12.30
C GLU A 1037 15.78 10.57 11.90
N GLN A 1038 15.09 11.32 11.04
CA GLN A 1038 15.57 12.60 10.50
C GLN A 1038 15.86 13.61 11.61
N VAL A 1039 14.94 13.74 12.58
CA VAL A 1039 15.11 14.65 13.73
C VAL A 1039 16.22 14.16 14.64
N ALA A 1040 16.32 12.85 14.90
CA ALA A 1040 17.39 12.28 15.72
C ALA A 1040 18.78 12.47 15.09
N ASN A 1041 18.93 12.24 13.79
CA ASN A 1041 20.18 12.44 13.05
C ASN A 1041 20.58 13.92 13.06
N ARG A 1042 19.62 14.82 12.75
CA ARG A 1042 19.84 16.26 12.76
C ARG A 1042 20.27 16.78 14.13
N PHE A 1043 19.69 16.23 15.20
CA PHE A 1043 20.08 16.56 16.57
C PHE A 1043 21.55 16.24 16.86
N HIS A 1044 21.99 15.03 16.47
CA HIS A 1044 23.37 14.58 16.69
C HIS A 1044 24.37 15.42 15.90
N GLU A 1045 24.06 15.78 14.66
CA GLU A 1045 24.88 16.68 13.84
C GLU A 1045 25.09 18.05 14.50
N LEU A 1046 24.05 18.61 15.13
CA LEU A 1046 24.07 19.96 15.66
C LEU A 1046 24.72 20.06 17.05
N LEU A 1047 24.28 19.19 17.98
CA LEU A 1047 24.57 19.31 19.41
C LEU A 1047 25.60 18.29 19.92
N GLY A 1048 25.64 17.08 19.34
CA GLY A 1048 26.63 16.05 19.70
C GLY A 1048 26.57 15.56 21.15
N VAL A 1049 25.40 15.66 21.81
CA VAL A 1049 25.16 15.18 23.18
C VAL A 1049 24.19 13.99 23.16
N PRO A 1050 24.08 13.17 24.21
CA PRO A 1050 23.11 12.09 24.26
C PRO A 1050 21.65 12.57 24.12
N LEU A 1051 20.91 11.96 23.19
CA LEU A 1051 19.47 12.08 23.02
C LEU A 1051 18.80 10.81 23.53
N HIS A 1052 17.83 10.95 24.43
CA HIS A 1052 17.08 9.83 24.98
C HIS A 1052 15.63 9.88 24.54
N ASN A 1053 15.14 8.82 23.88
CA ASN A 1053 13.71 8.66 23.59
C ASN A 1053 13.07 7.90 24.75
N LEU A 1054 12.09 8.52 25.39
CA LEU A 1054 11.28 7.94 26.44
C LEU A 1054 9.84 7.80 25.98
N TYR A 1055 9.16 6.82 26.53
CA TYR A 1055 7.75 6.59 26.26
C TYR A 1055 7.05 6.16 27.53
N GLY A 1056 5.86 6.73 27.75
CA GLY A 1056 4.86 6.18 28.63
C GLY A 1056 3.55 6.97 28.58
N PRO A 1057 2.45 6.32 28.98
CA PRO A 1057 1.19 7.00 29.23
C PRO A 1057 1.16 7.56 30.67
N THR A 1058 0.30 8.55 30.89
CA THR A 1058 0.06 9.14 32.22
C THR A 1058 -0.36 8.12 33.28
N GLU A 1059 -1.06 7.07 32.84
CA GLU A 1059 -1.48 5.94 33.65
C GLU A 1059 -0.32 5.07 34.20
N ALA A 1060 0.93 5.33 33.81
CA ALA A 1060 2.11 4.57 34.23
C ALA A 1060 3.28 5.45 34.73
N ALA A 1061 2.97 6.60 35.34
CA ALA A 1061 3.94 7.52 35.94
C ALA A 1061 5.00 8.04 34.96
N VAL A 1062 4.53 8.85 34.00
CA VAL A 1062 5.31 9.60 33.02
C VAL A 1062 5.91 8.74 31.90
N ASP A 1063 6.98 7.99 32.17
CA ASP A 1063 7.64 7.16 31.16
C ASP A 1063 7.96 5.77 31.72
N VAL A 1064 7.72 4.73 30.93
CA VAL A 1064 7.93 3.31 31.29
C VAL A 1064 9.06 2.66 30.50
N THR A 1065 9.49 3.26 29.40
CA THR A 1065 10.59 2.74 28.58
C THR A 1065 11.60 3.84 28.26
N SER A 1066 12.84 3.41 27.96
CA SER A 1066 13.92 4.30 27.57
C SER A 1066 14.77 3.71 26.46
N TRP A 1067 15.19 4.58 25.55
CA TRP A 1067 16.16 4.31 24.50
C TRP A 1067 17.17 5.44 24.39
N GLU A 1068 18.46 5.11 24.24
CA GLU A 1068 19.48 6.08 23.85
C GLU A 1068 19.57 6.10 22.32
N CYS A 1069 19.15 7.20 21.71
CA CYS A 1069 19.11 7.35 20.27
C CYS A 1069 20.53 7.35 19.71
N ARG A 1070 20.77 6.51 18.71
CA ARG A 1070 22.03 6.50 17.95
C ARG A 1070 21.74 6.92 16.51
N PRO A 1071 22.67 7.63 15.85
CA PRO A 1071 22.53 7.89 14.42
C PRO A 1071 22.49 6.57 13.64
N GLY A 1072 21.56 6.45 12.70
CA GLY A 1072 21.42 5.25 11.87
C GLY A 1072 20.06 5.16 11.18
N PRO A 1073 19.93 4.28 10.17
CA PRO A 1073 18.70 4.10 9.42
C PRO A 1073 17.62 3.40 10.24
N GLY A 1074 16.36 3.80 10.04
CA GLY A 1074 15.17 3.12 10.55
C GLY A 1074 14.47 3.82 11.72
N PRO A 1075 13.28 3.32 12.11
CA PRO A 1075 12.46 3.94 13.14
C PRO A 1075 13.14 3.91 14.51
N VAL A 1076 13.01 5.01 15.27
CA VAL A 1076 13.56 5.09 16.62
C VAL A 1076 12.65 4.31 17.58
N PRO A 1077 13.13 3.23 18.22
CA PRO A 1077 12.30 2.44 19.13
C PRO A 1077 11.97 3.24 20.40
N ILE A 1078 10.90 2.83 21.09
CA ILE A 1078 10.56 3.33 22.42
C ILE A 1078 11.46 2.71 23.51
N GLY A 1079 12.19 1.64 23.17
CA GLY A 1079 13.29 1.11 23.96
C GLY A 1079 12.90 -0.03 24.89
N ARG A 1080 13.53 -0.08 26.06
CA ARG A 1080 13.39 -1.18 27.04
C ARG A 1080 12.71 -0.70 28.31
N PRO A 1081 12.05 -1.58 29.09
CA PRO A 1081 11.40 -1.16 30.32
C PRO A 1081 12.38 -0.58 31.35
N ILE A 1082 11.90 0.40 32.11
CA ILE A 1082 12.60 0.94 33.28
C ILE A 1082 12.45 0.01 34.50
N TRP A 1083 13.05 0.38 35.63
CA TRP A 1083 12.96 -0.41 36.87
C TRP A 1083 11.51 -0.70 37.30
N ASN A 1084 11.33 -1.90 37.83
CA ASN A 1084 10.08 -2.43 38.37
C ASN A 1084 8.89 -2.31 37.41
N THR A 1085 9.17 -2.30 36.10
CA THR A 1085 8.19 -2.15 35.02
C THR A 1085 8.31 -3.32 34.05
N ARG A 1086 7.18 -3.85 33.63
CA ARG A 1086 7.08 -4.99 32.71
C ARG A 1086 6.23 -4.59 31.52
N LEU A 1087 6.66 -4.97 30.32
CA LEU A 1087 5.97 -4.74 29.05
C LEU A 1087 5.49 -6.08 28.51
N TYR A 1088 4.25 -6.12 28.04
CA TYR A 1088 3.72 -7.26 27.31
C TYR A 1088 3.17 -6.78 25.97
N VAL A 1089 3.57 -7.42 24.88
CA VAL A 1089 2.97 -7.22 23.57
C VAL A 1089 2.06 -8.41 23.34
N LEU A 1090 0.75 -8.18 23.32
CA LEU A 1090 -0.27 -9.22 23.38
C LEU A 1090 -1.23 -9.14 22.19
N ASP A 1091 -1.79 -10.28 21.82
CA ASP A 1091 -2.93 -10.34 20.89
C ASP A 1091 -4.27 -10.01 21.60
N ALA A 1092 -5.36 -10.02 20.83
CA ALA A 1092 -6.70 -9.74 21.33
C ALA A 1092 -7.20 -10.74 22.40
N ALA A 1093 -6.57 -11.92 22.51
CA ALA A 1093 -6.86 -12.94 23.51
C ALA A 1093 -5.91 -12.89 24.72
N LEU A 1094 -5.11 -11.80 24.86
CA LEU A 1094 -4.11 -11.61 25.89
C LEU A 1094 -2.97 -12.65 25.86
N ARG A 1095 -2.68 -13.25 24.70
CA ARG A 1095 -1.53 -14.16 24.51
C ARG A 1095 -0.32 -13.36 24.05
N PRO A 1096 0.90 -13.67 24.52
CA PRO A 1096 2.11 -13.03 24.01
C PRO A 1096 2.30 -13.32 22.52
N VAL A 1097 2.65 -12.29 21.75
CA VAL A 1097 2.97 -12.45 20.32
C VAL A 1097 4.47 -12.77 20.12
N PRO A 1098 4.84 -13.44 19.01
CA PRO A 1098 6.25 -13.66 18.64
C PRO A 1098 7.05 -12.38 18.47
N VAL A 1099 8.37 -12.49 18.58
CA VAL A 1099 9.27 -11.37 18.28
C VAL A 1099 9.10 -10.94 16.81
N GLY A 1100 9.03 -9.64 16.56
CA GLY A 1100 8.76 -9.06 15.23
C GLY A 1100 7.27 -8.92 14.88
N VAL A 1101 6.36 -9.52 15.64
CA VAL A 1101 4.91 -9.48 15.40
C VAL A 1101 4.27 -8.30 16.14
N THR A 1102 3.37 -7.62 15.45
CA THR A 1102 2.56 -6.53 16.00
C THR A 1102 1.53 -7.06 16.97
N GLY A 1103 1.45 -6.46 18.15
CA GLY A 1103 0.35 -6.66 19.09
C GLY A 1103 0.06 -5.37 19.87
N GLU A 1104 -0.90 -5.43 20.77
CA GLU A 1104 -1.22 -4.33 21.67
C GLU A 1104 -0.27 -4.33 22.87
N LEU A 1105 0.20 -3.14 23.26
CA LEU A 1105 1.13 -2.95 24.38
C LEU A 1105 0.38 -2.86 25.73
N TYR A 1106 0.84 -3.66 26.68
CA TYR A 1106 0.37 -3.67 28.07
C TYR A 1106 1.53 -3.38 29.02
N LEU A 1107 1.25 -2.62 30.07
CA LEU A 1107 2.24 -2.18 31.06
C LEU A 1107 1.90 -2.75 32.44
N ALA A 1108 2.87 -3.29 33.17
CA ALA A 1108 2.66 -3.78 34.54
C ALA A 1108 3.79 -3.35 35.47
N GLY A 1109 3.53 -3.33 36.78
CA GLY A 1109 4.55 -3.07 37.79
C GLY A 1109 4.32 -1.79 38.59
N ALA A 1110 5.38 -1.28 39.21
CA ALA A 1110 5.32 -0.24 40.25
C ALA A 1110 4.89 1.14 39.74
N GLY A 1111 5.07 1.43 38.44
CA GLY A 1111 4.70 2.71 37.84
C GLY A 1111 3.20 2.91 37.62
N LEU A 1112 2.37 1.85 37.77
CA LEU A 1112 0.94 1.95 37.47
C LEU A 1112 0.21 2.93 38.40
N ALA A 1113 -0.63 3.78 37.80
CA ALA A 1113 -1.56 4.63 38.51
C ALA A 1113 -2.52 3.79 39.37
N ARG A 1114 -3.10 4.43 40.40
CA ARG A 1114 -4.19 3.81 41.17
C ARG A 1114 -5.38 3.52 40.26
N GLY A 1115 -5.67 4.42 39.33
CA GLY A 1115 -6.73 4.33 38.34
C GLY A 1115 -7.24 5.72 37.97
N TYR A 1116 -8.46 5.77 37.43
CA TYR A 1116 -9.13 7.02 37.11
C TYR A 1116 -9.99 7.50 38.28
N LEU A 1117 -9.86 8.79 38.63
CA LEU A 1117 -10.56 9.42 39.75
C LEU A 1117 -12.08 9.26 39.61
N GLY A 1118 -12.73 8.64 40.60
CA GLY A 1118 -14.19 8.46 40.60
C GLY A 1118 -14.76 7.61 39.46
N ARG A 1119 -13.94 6.87 38.71
CA ARG A 1119 -14.36 6.11 37.51
C ARG A 1119 -13.97 4.62 37.60
N PRO A 1120 -14.64 3.83 38.47
CA PRO A 1120 -14.27 2.42 38.69
C PRO A 1120 -14.49 1.53 37.46
N ALA A 1121 -15.55 1.78 36.67
CA ALA A 1121 -15.82 0.99 35.46
C ALA A 1121 -14.71 1.15 34.41
N LEU A 1122 -14.35 2.40 34.09
CA LEU A 1122 -13.25 2.70 33.16
C LEU A 1122 -11.90 2.21 33.70
N THR A 1123 -11.71 2.27 35.02
CA THR A 1123 -10.51 1.71 35.65
C THR A 1123 -10.44 0.19 35.49
N ALA A 1124 -11.54 -0.54 35.67
CA ALA A 1124 -11.56 -1.98 35.49
C ALA A 1124 -11.35 -2.41 34.03
N GLU A 1125 -11.86 -1.63 33.07
CA GLU A 1125 -11.64 -1.84 31.64
C GLU A 1125 -10.17 -1.65 31.24
N ARG A 1126 -9.54 -0.57 31.71
CA ARG A 1126 -8.17 -0.19 31.30
C ARG A 1126 -7.07 -0.77 32.17
N PHE A 1127 -7.38 -1.23 33.38
CA PHE A 1127 -6.42 -1.88 34.29
C PHE A 1127 -6.83 -3.34 34.60
N PRO A 1128 -6.82 -4.24 33.60
CA PRO A 1128 -7.15 -5.65 33.82
C PRO A 1128 -6.13 -6.36 34.71
N ALA A 1129 -6.46 -7.59 35.12
CA ALA A 1129 -5.53 -8.46 35.84
C ALA A 1129 -4.32 -8.82 34.95
N ASP A 1130 -3.13 -8.90 35.54
CA ASP A 1130 -1.90 -9.35 34.88
C ASP A 1130 -1.78 -10.88 35.03
N PRO A 1131 -2.05 -11.69 33.98
CA PRO A 1131 -1.99 -13.15 34.07
C PRO A 1131 -0.55 -13.68 34.15
N PHE A 1132 0.44 -12.83 33.88
CA PHE A 1132 1.85 -13.20 33.89
C PHE A 1132 2.53 -12.75 35.19
N GLY A 1133 1.93 -11.86 35.96
CA GLY A 1133 2.45 -11.35 37.22
C GLY A 1133 2.19 -12.22 38.45
N PRO A 1134 2.61 -11.75 39.63
CA PRO A 1134 2.21 -12.37 40.89
C PRO A 1134 0.69 -12.24 41.11
N PRO A 1135 0.06 -13.13 41.90
CA PRO A 1135 -1.36 -13.07 42.19
C PRO A 1135 -1.81 -11.68 42.68
N GLY A 1136 -2.86 -11.13 42.07
CA GLY A 1136 -3.40 -9.81 42.38
C GLY A 1136 -2.71 -8.65 41.64
N ALA A 1137 -1.70 -8.91 40.82
CA ALA A 1137 -1.11 -7.90 39.95
C ALA A 1137 -2.10 -7.42 38.88
N ARG A 1138 -1.93 -6.15 38.47
CA ARG A 1138 -2.67 -5.51 37.38
C ARG A 1138 -1.71 -5.17 36.25
N MET A 1139 -2.25 -5.05 35.05
CA MET A 1139 -1.60 -4.43 33.90
C MET A 1139 -2.49 -3.32 33.36
N TYR A 1140 -1.91 -2.35 32.66
CA TYR A 1140 -2.60 -1.25 31.99
C TYR A 1140 -2.58 -1.47 30.49
N ARG A 1141 -3.75 -1.38 29.86
CA ARG A 1141 -3.98 -1.51 28.42
C ARG A 1141 -3.78 -0.15 27.74
N THR A 1142 -2.71 0.03 26.98
CA THR A 1142 -2.33 1.36 26.45
C THR A 1142 -3.13 1.80 25.23
N GLY A 1143 -3.67 0.85 24.45
CA GLY A 1143 -4.20 1.09 23.12
C GLY A 1143 -3.12 1.35 22.05
N ASP A 1144 -1.84 1.23 22.39
CA ASP A 1144 -0.73 1.40 21.44
C ASP A 1144 -0.38 0.05 20.79
N LEU A 1145 -0.17 0.06 19.47
CA LEU A 1145 0.38 -1.05 18.71
C LEU A 1145 1.90 -1.01 18.77
N ALA A 1146 2.50 -2.16 19.08
CA ALA A 1146 3.94 -2.29 19.21
C ALA A 1146 4.41 -3.68 18.79
N ARG A 1147 5.72 -3.83 18.57
CA ARG A 1147 6.37 -5.13 18.40
C ARG A 1147 7.70 -5.19 19.11
N TRP A 1148 8.10 -6.39 19.54
CA TRP A 1148 9.45 -6.63 20.00
C TRP A 1148 10.42 -6.70 18.84
N ARG A 1149 11.58 -6.06 18.98
CA ARG A 1149 12.74 -6.28 18.12
C ARG A 1149 13.58 -7.46 18.64
N PRO A 1150 14.39 -8.10 17.78
CA PRO A 1150 15.29 -9.19 18.20
C PRO A 1150 16.27 -8.82 19.31
N ASP A 1151 16.61 -7.53 19.46
CA ASP A 1151 17.48 -7.02 20.51
C ASP A 1151 16.73 -6.71 21.83
N GLY A 1152 15.43 -7.01 21.91
CA GLY A 1152 14.60 -6.76 23.08
C GLY A 1152 14.21 -5.30 23.29
N ALA A 1153 14.42 -4.42 22.31
CA ALA A 1153 13.77 -3.11 22.30
C ALA A 1153 12.34 -3.23 21.75
N VAL A 1154 11.45 -2.35 22.19
CA VAL A 1154 10.08 -2.25 21.66
C VAL A 1154 10.01 -1.14 20.62
N GLU A 1155 9.39 -1.44 19.49
CA GLU A 1155 9.07 -0.49 18.42
C GLU A 1155 7.59 -0.11 18.51
N TYR A 1156 7.30 1.19 18.43
CA TYR A 1156 5.94 1.72 18.41
C TYR A 1156 5.45 1.82 16.96
N LEU A 1157 4.25 1.31 16.68
CA LEU A 1157 3.69 1.17 15.32
C LEU A 1157 2.42 1.99 15.10
N GLY A 1158 1.79 2.51 16.16
CA GLY A 1158 0.55 3.27 16.05
C GLY A 1158 -0.39 2.98 17.21
N ARG A 1159 -1.69 3.13 16.96
CA ARG A 1159 -2.76 2.94 17.96
C ARG A 1159 -3.88 2.09 17.41
N THR A 1160 -4.61 1.43 18.30
CA THR A 1160 -5.81 0.64 18.00
C THR A 1160 -7.08 1.48 17.99
N ASP A 1161 -7.02 2.73 18.46
CA ASP A 1161 -8.15 3.64 18.62
C ASP A 1161 -7.89 5.00 17.95
N ASP A 1162 -8.92 5.85 17.89
CA ASP A 1162 -8.88 7.18 17.28
C ASP A 1162 -8.12 8.22 18.12
N GLN A 1163 -7.36 7.79 19.13
CA GLN A 1163 -6.52 8.69 19.90
C GLN A 1163 -5.28 9.07 19.09
N VAL A 1164 -4.93 10.34 19.13
CA VAL A 1164 -3.79 10.88 18.37
C VAL A 1164 -2.89 11.72 19.27
N LYS A 1165 -1.64 11.86 18.85
CA LYS A 1165 -0.64 12.72 19.49
C LYS A 1165 -0.22 13.79 18.49
N ILE A 1166 -0.61 15.05 18.74
CA ILE A 1166 -0.30 16.20 17.88
C ILE A 1166 0.44 17.24 18.71
N HIS A 1167 1.65 17.59 18.30
CA HIS A 1167 2.55 18.47 19.05
C HIS A 1167 2.77 18.03 20.51
N GLY A 1168 2.73 16.71 20.75
CA GLY A 1168 2.86 16.09 22.08
C GLY A 1168 1.59 16.13 22.93
N PHE A 1169 0.51 16.74 22.44
CA PHE A 1169 -0.78 16.72 23.11
C PHE A 1169 -1.50 15.42 22.81
N ARG A 1170 -1.97 14.75 23.87
CA ARG A 1170 -2.84 13.58 23.78
C ARG A 1170 -4.27 14.04 23.48
N ILE A 1171 -4.78 13.70 22.31
CA ILE A 1171 -6.08 14.17 21.81
C ILE A 1171 -6.93 12.95 21.47
N GLU A 1172 -8.16 12.93 21.96
CA GLU A 1172 -9.17 11.94 21.61
C GLU A 1172 -10.05 12.56 20.52
N LEU A 1173 -10.01 12.03 19.29
CA LEU A 1173 -10.79 12.61 18.18
C LEU A 1173 -12.31 12.56 18.48
N GLY A 1174 -12.77 11.50 19.14
CA GLY A 1174 -14.16 11.37 19.60
C GLY A 1174 -14.59 12.45 20.60
N GLU A 1175 -13.67 13.05 21.37
CA GLU A 1175 -13.99 14.18 22.26
C GLU A 1175 -14.30 15.44 21.46
N ILE A 1176 -13.52 15.70 20.43
CA ILE A 1176 -13.76 16.83 19.52
C ILE A 1176 -15.05 16.60 18.73
N ASP A 1177 -15.25 15.38 18.22
CA ASP A 1177 -16.42 15.01 17.45
C ASP A 1177 -17.70 15.14 18.27
N THR A 1178 -17.68 14.70 19.53
CA THR A 1178 -18.82 14.86 20.46
C THR A 1178 -19.17 16.32 20.71
N VAL A 1179 -18.17 17.19 20.88
CA VAL A 1179 -18.40 18.63 21.11
C VAL A 1179 -18.86 19.31 19.81
N LEU A 1180 -18.31 18.92 18.65
CA LEU A 1180 -18.72 19.42 17.35
C LEU A 1180 -20.17 19.04 17.01
N ALA A 1181 -20.57 17.80 17.29
CA ALA A 1181 -21.95 17.34 17.15
C ALA A 1181 -22.95 18.06 18.08
N GLN A 1182 -22.48 18.71 19.15
CA GLN A 1182 -23.32 19.48 20.08
C GLN A 1182 -23.50 20.95 19.66
N VAL A 1183 -22.77 21.43 18.65
CA VAL A 1183 -22.92 22.79 18.14
C VAL A 1183 -24.30 22.92 17.45
N PRO A 1184 -25.14 23.90 17.82
CA PRO A 1184 -26.47 24.06 17.22
C PRO A 1184 -26.42 24.19 15.69
N GLY A 1185 -27.24 23.40 14.99
CA GLY A 1185 -27.32 23.41 13.53
C GLY A 1185 -26.39 22.42 12.83
N ILE A 1186 -25.63 21.60 13.57
CA ILE A 1186 -24.86 20.47 13.02
C ILE A 1186 -25.68 19.17 13.15
N ALA A 1187 -25.88 18.47 12.03
CA ALA A 1187 -26.61 17.20 11.96
C ALA A 1187 -25.69 15.98 12.13
N ARG A 1188 -24.48 16.01 11.55
CA ARG A 1188 -23.44 14.98 11.65
C ARG A 1188 -22.07 15.63 11.66
N SER A 1189 -21.10 14.97 12.26
CA SER A 1189 -19.71 15.40 12.24
C SER A 1189 -18.77 14.20 12.16
N ALA A 1190 -17.54 14.47 11.73
CA ALA A 1190 -16.42 13.56 11.86
C ALA A 1190 -15.14 14.37 12.05
N VAL A 1191 -14.21 13.90 12.88
CA VAL A 1191 -12.93 14.57 13.12
C VAL A 1191 -11.79 13.64 12.76
N ILE A 1192 -10.87 14.12 11.93
CA ILE A 1192 -9.68 13.36 11.54
C ILE A 1192 -8.41 14.19 11.76
N VAL A 1193 -7.28 13.49 11.74
CA VAL A 1193 -5.97 14.13 11.57
C VAL A 1193 -5.61 14.12 10.09
N ARG A 1194 -5.23 15.29 9.58
CA ARG A 1194 -4.69 15.48 8.24
C ARG A 1194 -3.20 15.78 8.32
N GLU A 1195 -2.44 15.19 7.41
CA GLU A 1195 -1.01 15.43 7.24
C GLU A 1195 -0.75 15.69 5.75
N ASP A 1196 -0.69 16.97 5.38
CA ASP A 1196 -0.46 17.35 3.96
C ASP A 1196 1.03 17.51 3.65
N SER A 1197 1.87 17.66 4.67
CA SER A 1197 3.33 17.63 4.63
C SER A 1197 3.85 16.64 5.69
N PRO A 1198 4.86 15.79 5.39
CA PRO A 1198 5.40 14.85 6.36
C PRO A 1198 5.85 15.53 7.67
N GLY A 1199 5.31 15.10 8.81
CA GLY A 1199 5.57 15.64 10.14
C GLY A 1199 4.63 16.78 10.59
N GLU A 1200 3.83 17.36 9.71
CA GLU A 1200 2.89 18.45 10.03
C GLU A 1200 1.45 17.94 10.10
N ARG A 1201 1.06 17.47 11.29
CA ARG A 1201 -0.28 16.96 11.57
C ARG A 1201 -1.21 18.06 12.08
N ARG A 1202 -2.43 18.14 11.54
CA ARG A 1202 -3.48 19.10 11.95
C ARG A 1202 -4.83 18.42 12.13
N LEU A 1203 -5.64 18.96 13.03
CA LEU A 1203 -7.02 18.51 13.26
C LEU A 1203 -7.97 19.14 12.23
N VAL A 1204 -8.81 18.33 11.60
CA VAL A 1204 -9.87 18.78 10.70
C VAL A 1204 -11.19 18.15 11.13
N GLY A 1205 -12.20 18.99 11.41
CA GLY A 1205 -13.56 18.59 11.71
C GLY A 1205 -14.45 18.84 10.50
N TYR A 1206 -15.04 17.78 9.97
CA TYR A 1206 -16.06 17.86 8.93
C TYR A 1206 -17.42 17.99 9.59
N ALA A 1207 -18.18 19.01 9.19
CA ALA A 1207 -19.48 19.32 9.75
C ALA A 1207 -20.55 19.27 8.66
N VAL A 1208 -21.60 18.49 8.89
CA VAL A 1208 -22.79 18.43 8.03
C VAL A 1208 -23.89 19.26 8.68
N PRO A 1209 -24.38 20.33 8.04
CA PRO A 1209 -25.40 21.19 8.61
C PRO A 1209 -26.78 20.52 8.59
N GLU A 1210 -27.67 20.94 9.49
CA GLU A 1210 -29.09 20.60 9.41
C GLU A 1210 -29.72 21.17 8.11
N PRO A 1211 -30.68 20.45 7.49
CA PRO A 1211 -31.28 20.90 6.24
C PRO A 1211 -31.86 22.32 6.32
N GLY A 1212 -31.36 23.22 5.48
CA GLY A 1212 -31.82 24.61 5.42
C GLY A 1212 -31.23 25.54 6.49
N VAL A 1213 -30.30 25.06 7.32
CA VAL A 1213 -29.56 25.88 8.29
C VAL A 1213 -28.22 26.29 7.68
N PRO A 1214 -27.94 27.59 7.46
CA PRO A 1214 -26.63 28.03 7.03
C PRO A 1214 -25.59 27.78 8.15
N CYS A 1215 -24.48 27.15 7.81
CA CYS A 1215 -23.40 26.83 8.74
C CYS A 1215 -22.14 27.60 8.38
N ASP A 1216 -21.71 28.48 9.28
CA ASP A 1216 -20.48 29.26 9.16
C ASP A 1216 -19.34 28.54 9.90
N PRO A 1217 -18.29 28.06 9.20
CA PRO A 1217 -17.15 27.38 9.81
C PRO A 1217 -16.47 28.19 10.92
N ASP A 1218 -16.38 29.52 10.78
CA ASP A 1218 -15.71 30.37 11.77
C ASP A 1218 -16.54 30.49 13.05
N ALA A 1219 -17.86 30.55 12.93
CA ALA A 1219 -18.78 30.54 14.07
C ALA A 1219 -18.75 29.20 14.82
N VAL A 1220 -18.75 28.07 14.09
CA VAL A 1220 -18.61 26.74 14.68
C VAL A 1220 -17.28 26.61 15.43
N ARG A 1221 -16.18 27.07 14.81
CA ARG A 1221 -14.85 27.06 15.45
C ARG A 1221 -14.81 27.92 16.72
N ALA A 1222 -15.50 29.07 16.72
CA ALA A 1222 -15.62 29.91 17.91
C ALA A 1222 -16.39 29.22 19.04
N ASP A 1223 -17.46 28.47 18.73
CA ASP A 1223 -18.21 27.70 19.73
C ASP A 1223 -17.40 26.52 20.28
N LEU A 1224 -16.65 25.81 19.43
CA LEU A 1224 -15.72 24.76 19.88
C LEU A 1224 -14.69 25.30 20.86
N ALA A 1225 -14.11 26.47 20.59
CA ALA A 1225 -13.09 27.10 21.43
C ALA A 1225 -13.59 27.53 22.83
N ARG A 1226 -14.91 27.57 23.05
CA ARG A 1226 -15.48 27.81 24.38
C ARG A 1226 -15.38 26.59 25.30
N THR A 1227 -15.36 25.39 24.72
CA THR A 1227 -15.44 24.12 25.47
C THR A 1227 -14.11 23.34 25.39
N LEU A 1228 -13.48 23.34 24.21
CA LEU A 1228 -12.26 22.62 23.93
C LEU A 1228 -11.02 23.52 24.19
N PRO A 1229 -9.92 22.96 24.72
CA PRO A 1229 -8.63 23.64 24.73
C PRO A 1229 -8.17 24.02 23.32
N ASP A 1230 -7.42 25.12 23.16
CA ASP A 1230 -6.95 25.64 21.87
C ASP A 1230 -6.31 24.57 20.96
N TYR A 1231 -5.51 23.66 21.52
CA TYR A 1231 -4.83 22.61 20.76
C TYR A 1231 -5.78 21.48 20.27
N MET A 1232 -7.01 21.42 20.78
CA MET A 1232 -8.06 20.49 20.35
C MET A 1232 -9.06 21.13 19.39
N VAL A 1233 -9.00 22.43 19.14
CA VAL A 1233 -9.93 23.11 18.24
C VAL A 1233 -9.52 22.83 16.78
N PRO A 1234 -10.30 22.07 16.01
CA PRO A 1234 -9.96 21.72 14.63
C PRO A 1234 -10.17 22.90 13.68
N ALA A 1235 -9.58 22.81 12.48
CA ALA A 1235 -10.11 23.52 11.33
C ALA A 1235 -11.47 22.92 10.95
N VAL A 1236 -12.49 23.75 10.69
CA VAL A 1236 -13.84 23.28 10.37
C VAL A 1236 -14.06 23.35 8.85
N VAL A 1237 -14.50 22.24 8.27
CA VAL A 1237 -14.89 22.15 6.85
C VAL A 1237 -16.35 21.72 6.79
N VAL A 1238 -17.19 22.54 6.14
CA VAL A 1238 -18.62 22.22 5.95
C VAL A 1238 -18.77 21.40 4.68
N VAL A 1239 -19.46 20.26 4.79
CA VAL A 1239 -19.73 19.34 3.68
C VAL A 1239 -21.22 19.00 3.64
N ASP A 1240 -21.73 18.68 2.46
CA ASP A 1240 -23.16 18.33 2.28
C ASP A 1240 -23.50 16.98 2.94
N ASP A 1241 -22.56 16.03 2.90
CA ASP A 1241 -22.65 14.73 3.57
C ASP A 1241 -21.24 14.18 3.88
N LEU A 1242 -21.15 13.25 4.84
CA LEU A 1242 -19.94 12.47 5.08
C LEU A 1242 -19.85 11.33 4.06
N PRO A 1243 -18.68 11.09 3.45
CA PRO A 1243 -18.48 9.94 2.57
C PRO A 1243 -18.58 8.64 3.39
N LEU A 1244 -19.43 7.72 2.94
CA LEU A 1244 -19.67 6.44 3.59
C LEU A 1244 -19.05 5.31 2.77
N THR A 1245 -18.62 4.25 3.45
CA THR A 1245 -18.26 2.98 2.81
C THR A 1245 -19.54 2.26 2.35
N PRO A 1246 -19.45 1.16 1.58
CA PRO A 1246 -20.64 0.35 1.24
C PRO A 1246 -21.41 -0.15 2.47
N ASN A 1247 -20.77 -0.21 3.64
CA ASN A 1247 -21.36 -0.66 4.90
C ASN A 1247 -21.96 0.50 5.73
N GLY A 1248 -21.90 1.74 5.23
CA GLY A 1248 -22.21 2.96 5.96
C GLY A 1248 -20.97 3.58 6.56
#